data_AF-A0A0N8NMF4-F1
#
_entry.id   AF-A0A0N8NMF4-F1
#
_cell.length_a   1.000
_cell.length_b   1.000
_cell.length_c   1.000
_cell.angle_alpha   90.00
_cell.angle_beta   90.00
_cell.angle_gamma   90.00
#
_symmetry.space_group_name_H-M   'P 1'
#
loop_
_entity.id
_entity.type
_entity.pdbx_description
1 polymer ?
#
loop_
_entity_poly.entity_id
_entity_poly.type
_entity_poly.pdbx_seq_one_letter_code
_entity_poly.pdbx_strand_id
1 'polypeptide(L)'
;MKNNYKFIVLIITLIIFLTGCGSYIDPYNFNKDNAYKHIAELSSDKYGGRLPGTEGNKMAQEYIAKEFEKIGLKPINSNGSYFQTFKIISPFLNKLVKFEVLDREGNVIKRYKLRKDFIENTRDYSKGGQVSGKIKYIGSLDDIETGKDNIVLFYDDLRDLEKAKMLVEKGIKAVIRPTTMDLKGKEKNLLIKTVYIGEKADKKVEGKFIDIVVRKEVFKELVDFSNKGYSVNIDINLVFKEVEVSNVIGYIPGNDEKLKKEVILISAHFDHVGTDPDGSVFNGALDNASGTGMLLELARAIKESGKKPKRTIVFAAFNGEESGLQGSKYYVFSRPFPLIGTKVFNIDMIGSKEKVKLEIDTFPSQQRGTVGQLVSSELVDKIVKVAEKRGIECSVDSFSSNSDHLSFDLRGIPAVTITHPAGNLIHTVEDDISNIDKERLGEAGMLMLSLIDYFAFSAKDISKNVISKEQLYALKTIPIYFSAIFLIGLVFIFAVKSINKNEKLKKKLGRRPIFTSILIVVMLLSILIYNSSYEAEETIAVKPLLKPWENQVKVTGENIEKILDFQIDDNINILVKDKKGIKIIVLDKDGKVKDEKLLKIPYEKNSKYVLSENKVYYTYEKNLFCLTNESEGSEKVLENINDFDILENQGKKYIIASSKDKIIVKSEQWENNIEDKNILNVLAQVDYKDRIFILYKQKDKGSILIKYALLNADGKLSKPVKLYTLKEDSQLAFGIDKAKGYIFFKEQEDYYYLTFYLSNRKNIIVKKEKIELHDAGGAIAKIKEVPTIVNNKEIDGIDLYMTINAENHLGKNYIYFLSFFNGKLRKTDLIYETKNNKVINSVIDTDRKDIYIAWLEGKNKNILKVSSSSEYFGFNSFKNQFLVRSSRIIQNLFLAFIVLLTKIHWVIPGVLLLILFKIFKKNEWLANGKAIYIAASINFISQIATFKMPSLIGMRYESIVVTFFIGIITLGLVLFYRYEKGKVSFLRLFIIFTIINMIFISTLYAPYTLKDGLERLNRTEMFNKEEY
;
A
#
# COMPACT_ATOMS: atom_id res chain seq x y z
N MET A 1 -12.53 23.11 -59.73
CA MET A 1 -12.26 22.31 -58.50
C MET A 1 -13.54 21.67 -57.95
N LYS A 2 -14.22 20.79 -58.72
CA LYS A 2 -15.52 20.19 -58.32
C LYS A 2 -15.48 18.68 -58.05
N ASN A 3 -14.34 17.99 -58.22
CA ASN A 3 -14.26 16.52 -58.11
C ASN A 3 -13.51 15.97 -56.86
N ASN A 4 -12.89 16.79 -56.02
CA ASN A 4 -12.02 16.27 -54.94
C ASN A 4 -12.79 15.83 -53.67
N TYR A 5 -14.02 16.29 -53.44
CA TYR A 5 -14.76 15.94 -52.21
C TYR A 5 -15.24 14.49 -52.21
N LYS A 6 -15.59 13.93 -53.39
CA LYS A 6 -15.98 12.52 -53.51
C LYS A 6 -14.80 11.58 -53.24
N PHE A 7 -13.60 11.96 -53.66
CA PHE A 7 -12.38 11.21 -53.43
C PHE A 7 -11.95 11.22 -51.96
N ILE A 8 -12.11 12.38 -51.29
CA ILE A 8 -11.83 12.52 -49.86
C ILE A 8 -12.85 11.74 -49.01
N VAL A 9 -14.15 11.81 -49.36
CA VAL A 9 -15.17 11.02 -48.66
C VAL A 9 -14.91 9.52 -48.85
N LEU A 10 -14.57 9.07 -50.07
CA LEU A 10 -14.25 7.66 -50.32
C LEU A 10 -13.02 7.20 -49.51
N ILE A 11 -11.97 8.01 -49.42
CA ILE A 11 -10.78 7.71 -48.61
C ILE A 11 -11.12 7.66 -47.12
N ILE A 12 -11.93 8.59 -46.62
CA ILE A 12 -12.35 8.61 -45.21
C ILE A 12 -13.23 7.39 -44.91
N THR A 13 -14.15 7.03 -45.81
CA THR A 13 -14.98 5.82 -45.65
C THR A 13 -14.12 4.56 -45.72
N LEU A 14 -13.12 4.50 -46.60
CA LEU A 14 -12.18 3.38 -46.69
C LEU A 14 -11.30 3.25 -45.44
N ILE A 15 -10.84 4.38 -44.88
CA ILE A 15 -10.08 4.42 -43.62
C ILE A 15 -10.96 3.98 -42.46
N ILE A 16 -12.23 4.40 -42.39
CA ILE A 16 -13.19 3.95 -41.36
C ILE A 16 -13.51 2.45 -41.49
N PHE A 17 -13.60 1.93 -42.72
CA PHE A 17 -13.79 0.49 -42.97
C PHE A 17 -12.54 -0.33 -42.61
N LEU A 18 -11.34 0.20 -42.91
CA LEU A 18 -10.06 -0.45 -42.61
C LEU A 18 -9.67 -0.36 -41.12
N THR A 19 -10.17 0.62 -40.37
CA THR A 19 -9.99 0.70 -38.90
C THR A 19 -11.07 -0.07 -38.12
N GLY A 20 -12.15 -0.51 -38.79
CA GLY A 20 -13.27 -1.23 -38.18
C GLY A 20 -13.13 -2.76 -38.12
N CYS A 21 -12.12 -3.35 -38.77
CA CYS A 21 -11.90 -4.80 -38.79
C CYS A 21 -10.48 -5.17 -38.36
N GLY A 22 -10.16 -4.89 -37.10
CA GLY A 22 -9.14 -5.65 -36.38
C GLY A 22 -9.84 -6.42 -35.27
N SER A 23 -10.44 -7.58 -35.59
CA SER A 23 -10.78 -8.53 -34.54
C SER A 23 -9.45 -8.86 -33.83
N TYR A 24 -9.33 -8.42 -32.58
CA TYR A 24 -8.22 -8.81 -31.72
C TYR A 24 -8.34 -10.32 -31.56
N ILE A 25 -7.58 -11.08 -32.34
CA ILE A 25 -7.42 -12.52 -32.15
C ILE A 25 -6.73 -12.64 -30.80
N ASP A 26 -7.46 -13.06 -29.77
CA ASP A 26 -6.83 -13.34 -28.48
C ASP A 26 -5.82 -14.48 -28.71
N PRO A 27 -4.51 -14.24 -28.53
CA PRO A 27 -3.50 -15.27 -28.70
C PRO A 27 -3.59 -16.36 -27.61
N TYR A 28 -4.39 -16.14 -26.57
CA TYR A 28 -4.61 -17.09 -25.50
C TYR A 28 -5.91 -17.87 -25.74
N ASN A 29 -5.80 -19.18 -25.89
CA ASN A 29 -6.96 -20.06 -26.02
C ASN A 29 -7.57 -20.37 -24.64
N PHE A 30 -7.95 -19.33 -23.88
CA PHE A 30 -8.57 -19.50 -22.57
C PHE A 30 -9.94 -20.17 -22.70
N ASN A 31 -10.16 -21.21 -21.91
CA ASN A 31 -11.35 -22.01 -21.95
C ASN A 31 -12.03 -22.05 -20.57
N LYS A 32 -13.10 -21.25 -20.43
CA LYS A 32 -13.95 -21.21 -19.24
C LYS A 32 -14.53 -22.58 -18.85
N ASP A 33 -14.77 -23.49 -19.82
CA ASP A 33 -15.25 -24.84 -19.53
C ASP A 33 -14.16 -25.72 -18.90
N ASN A 34 -12.89 -25.52 -19.26
CA ASN A 34 -11.78 -26.20 -18.60
C ASN A 34 -11.59 -25.68 -17.18
N ALA A 35 -11.61 -24.36 -16.98
CA ALA A 35 -11.62 -23.78 -15.63
C ALA A 35 -12.77 -24.38 -14.81
N TYR A 36 -13.99 -24.38 -15.33
CA TYR A 36 -15.16 -24.97 -14.66
C TYR A 36 -14.97 -26.46 -14.32
N LYS A 37 -14.35 -27.26 -15.21
CA LYS A 37 -14.05 -28.67 -14.92
C LYS A 37 -13.08 -28.82 -13.75
N HIS A 38 -12.03 -28.00 -13.68
CA HIS A 38 -11.11 -28.01 -12.53
C HIS A 38 -11.82 -27.62 -11.23
N ILE A 39 -12.74 -26.65 -11.29
CA ILE A 39 -13.54 -26.24 -10.14
C ILE A 39 -14.43 -27.41 -9.69
N ALA A 40 -15.21 -27.99 -10.61
CA ALA A 40 -16.11 -29.12 -10.33
C ALA A 40 -15.37 -30.34 -9.78
N GLU A 41 -14.15 -30.57 -10.26
CA GLU A 41 -13.26 -31.60 -9.74
C GLU A 41 -12.87 -31.28 -8.30
N LEU A 42 -12.18 -30.16 -8.05
CA LEU A 42 -11.67 -29.78 -6.74
C LEU A 42 -12.76 -29.60 -5.68
N SER A 43 -13.96 -29.18 -6.08
CA SER A 43 -15.13 -29.02 -5.21
C SER A 43 -16.03 -30.25 -5.14
N SER A 44 -15.63 -31.42 -5.66
CA SER A 44 -16.39 -32.65 -5.47
C SER A 44 -16.22 -33.26 -4.07
N ASP A 45 -17.22 -34.00 -3.60
CA ASP A 45 -17.26 -34.61 -2.26
C ASP A 45 -16.04 -35.49 -1.94
N LYS A 46 -15.39 -36.05 -2.96
CA LYS A 46 -14.18 -36.87 -2.79
C LYS A 46 -13.02 -36.12 -2.14
N TYR A 47 -12.99 -34.79 -2.24
CA TYR A 47 -11.99 -33.94 -1.61
C TYR A 47 -12.38 -33.51 -0.19
N GLY A 48 -13.56 -33.89 0.30
CA GLY A 48 -13.98 -33.72 1.71
C GLY A 48 -13.89 -32.29 2.24
N GLY A 49 -14.08 -31.29 1.38
CA GLY A 49 -13.95 -29.88 1.71
C GLY A 49 -12.53 -29.40 2.01
N ARG A 50 -11.51 -30.16 1.59
CA ARG A 50 -10.10 -29.75 1.50
C ARG A 50 -9.51 -29.09 2.76
N LEU A 51 -9.98 -29.48 3.95
CA LEU A 51 -9.41 -29.00 5.21
C LEU A 51 -7.92 -29.38 5.32
N PRO A 52 -7.02 -28.43 5.63
CA PRO A 52 -5.60 -28.73 5.77
C PRO A 52 -5.33 -29.92 6.73
N GLY A 53 -4.44 -30.82 6.30
CA GLY A 53 -4.12 -32.04 7.05
C GLY A 53 -5.10 -33.21 6.87
N THR A 54 -6.18 -33.06 6.10
CA THR A 54 -7.04 -34.19 5.68
C THR A 54 -6.51 -34.88 4.42
N GLU A 55 -6.97 -36.12 4.17
CA GLU A 55 -6.65 -36.83 2.93
C GLU A 55 -7.19 -36.08 1.70
N GLY A 56 -8.37 -35.47 1.79
CA GLY A 56 -8.94 -34.67 0.71
C GLY A 56 -8.08 -33.45 0.35
N ASN A 57 -7.50 -32.76 1.34
CA ASN A 57 -6.54 -31.68 1.07
C ASN A 57 -5.25 -32.20 0.41
N LYS A 58 -4.74 -33.36 0.83
CA LYS A 58 -3.57 -34.01 0.20
C LYS A 58 -3.87 -34.43 -1.25
N MET A 59 -5.06 -34.99 -1.51
CA MET A 59 -5.51 -35.30 -2.87
C MET A 59 -5.55 -34.04 -3.73
N ALA A 60 -6.02 -32.91 -3.20
CA ALA A 60 -6.05 -31.63 -3.92
C ALA A 60 -4.63 -31.14 -4.25
N GLN A 61 -3.68 -31.25 -3.30
CA GLN A 61 -2.26 -30.95 -3.55
C GLN A 61 -1.70 -31.77 -4.71
N GLU A 62 -1.95 -33.08 -4.70
CA GLU A 62 -1.48 -34.00 -5.74
C GLU A 62 -2.15 -33.73 -7.09
N TYR A 63 -3.44 -33.41 -7.11
CA TYR A 63 -4.16 -33.05 -8.31
C TYR A 63 -3.54 -31.82 -8.98
N ILE A 64 -3.36 -30.74 -8.23
CA ILE A 64 -2.78 -29.49 -8.74
C ILE A 64 -1.34 -29.71 -9.25
N ALA A 65 -0.53 -30.48 -8.51
CA ALA A 65 0.83 -30.81 -8.93
C ALA A 65 0.86 -31.61 -10.24
N LYS A 66 -0.04 -32.59 -10.39
CA LYS A 66 -0.19 -33.38 -11.63
C LYS A 66 -0.64 -32.50 -12.80
N GLU A 67 -1.55 -31.56 -12.58
CA GLU A 67 -1.96 -30.61 -13.63
C GLU A 67 -0.82 -29.67 -14.02
N PHE A 68 -0.04 -29.15 -13.07
CA PHE A 68 1.17 -28.37 -13.37
C PHE A 68 2.22 -29.17 -14.15
N GLU A 69 2.40 -30.45 -13.82
CA GLU A 69 3.29 -31.35 -14.55
C GLU A 69 2.79 -31.59 -15.98
N LYS A 70 1.50 -31.90 -16.17
CA LYS A 70 0.87 -32.06 -17.49
C LYS A 70 1.01 -30.83 -18.37
N ILE A 71 0.84 -29.64 -17.79
CA ILE A 71 1.06 -28.35 -18.46
C ILE A 71 2.55 -28.17 -18.81
N GLY A 72 3.47 -28.82 -18.09
CA GLY A 72 4.91 -28.70 -18.30
C GLY A 72 5.48 -27.42 -17.67
N LEU A 73 4.95 -27.00 -16.53
CA LEU A 73 5.55 -25.97 -15.68
C LEU A 73 6.83 -26.52 -15.03
N LYS A 74 7.78 -25.64 -14.68
CA LYS A 74 8.94 -26.05 -13.89
C LYS A 74 8.57 -26.18 -12.41
N PRO A 75 9.00 -27.25 -11.73
CA PRO A 75 8.77 -27.41 -10.30
C PRO A 75 9.65 -26.46 -9.49
N ILE A 76 9.15 -25.99 -8.35
CA ILE A 76 9.88 -25.09 -7.43
C ILE A 76 11.18 -25.69 -6.90
N ASN A 77 11.25 -27.01 -6.70
CA ASN A 77 12.43 -27.68 -6.18
C ASN A 77 13.27 -28.35 -7.29
N SER A 78 14.58 -28.36 -7.12
CA SER A 78 15.52 -29.01 -8.05
C SER A 78 15.36 -30.53 -8.15
N ASN A 79 14.75 -31.16 -7.16
CA ASN A 79 14.44 -32.59 -7.14
C ASN A 79 13.18 -32.96 -7.95
N GLY A 80 12.54 -31.99 -8.62
CA GLY A 80 11.33 -32.23 -9.40
C GLY A 80 10.02 -31.98 -8.64
N SER A 81 10.06 -31.71 -7.33
CA SER A 81 8.85 -31.50 -6.52
C SER A 81 8.26 -30.10 -6.68
N TYR A 82 6.93 -30.03 -6.88
CA TYR A 82 6.14 -28.79 -6.84
C TYR A 82 5.80 -28.33 -5.42
N PHE A 83 6.08 -29.14 -4.39
CA PHE A 83 5.62 -28.90 -3.03
C PHE A 83 6.58 -28.00 -2.25
N GLN A 84 6.01 -26.96 -1.64
CA GLN A 84 6.65 -26.19 -0.59
C GLN A 84 5.98 -26.52 0.74
N THR A 85 6.62 -27.39 1.52
CA THR A 85 6.06 -28.01 2.73
C THR A 85 6.33 -27.19 3.99
N PHE A 86 5.33 -27.08 4.85
CA PHE A 86 5.37 -26.40 6.14
C PHE A 86 4.36 -27.04 7.11
N LYS A 87 4.39 -26.60 8.37
CA LYS A 87 3.49 -27.09 9.40
C LYS A 87 2.52 -26.01 9.83
N ILE A 88 1.28 -26.40 10.07
CA ILE A 88 0.24 -25.54 10.63
C ILE A 88 -0.54 -26.30 11.70
N ILE A 89 -1.31 -25.58 12.51
CA ILE A 89 -2.33 -26.18 13.36
C ILE A 89 -3.64 -26.25 12.57
N SER A 90 -4.37 -27.36 12.66
CA SER A 90 -5.70 -27.49 12.06
C SER A 90 -6.73 -28.01 13.08
N PRO A 91 -7.95 -27.46 13.09
CA PRO A 91 -9.03 -27.90 13.96
C PRO A 91 -9.81 -29.08 13.35
N PHE A 92 -10.02 -30.14 14.12
CA PHE A 92 -10.80 -31.32 13.72
C PHE A 92 -11.98 -31.51 14.65
N LEU A 93 -13.21 -31.35 14.13
CA LEU A 93 -14.42 -31.73 14.83
C LEU A 93 -14.72 -33.22 14.53
N ASN A 94 -14.48 -34.10 15.50
CA ASN A 94 -14.53 -35.55 15.28
C ASN A 94 -15.89 -36.20 15.59
N LYS A 95 -16.77 -35.49 16.30
CA LYS A 95 -18.11 -35.97 16.69
C LYS A 95 -19.09 -34.81 16.66
N LEU A 96 -20.36 -35.12 16.41
CA LEU A 96 -21.44 -34.13 16.49
C LEU A 96 -21.46 -33.47 17.86
N VAL A 97 -21.56 -32.14 17.88
CA VAL A 97 -21.62 -31.37 19.11
C VAL A 97 -22.97 -31.58 19.77
N LYS A 98 -22.95 -31.99 21.03
CA LYS A 98 -24.14 -32.07 21.86
C LYS A 98 -24.31 -30.74 22.60
N PHE A 99 -25.43 -30.07 22.39
CA PHE A 99 -25.78 -28.84 23.11
C PHE A 99 -27.24 -28.91 23.58
N GLU A 100 -27.40 -29.12 24.89
CA GLU A 100 -28.69 -29.32 25.57
C GLU A 100 -28.93 -28.25 26.64
N VAL A 101 -30.18 -27.87 26.83
CA VAL A 101 -30.64 -27.05 27.98
C VAL A 101 -31.39 -27.94 28.96
N LEU A 102 -31.07 -27.80 30.24
CA LEU A 102 -31.65 -28.53 31.35
C LEU A 102 -32.41 -27.57 32.26
N ASP A 103 -33.62 -27.96 32.69
CA ASP A 103 -34.38 -27.24 33.71
C ASP A 103 -33.73 -27.37 35.11
N ARG A 104 -34.43 -26.93 36.17
CA ARG A 104 -33.89 -26.98 37.54
C ARG A 104 -33.87 -28.39 38.11
N GLU A 105 -34.72 -29.25 37.56
CA GLU A 105 -34.90 -30.66 37.90
C GLU A 105 -33.89 -31.55 37.14
N GLY A 106 -33.18 -31.00 36.17
CA GLY A 106 -32.18 -31.71 35.36
C GLY A 106 -32.76 -32.41 34.13
N ASN A 107 -34.02 -32.13 33.76
CA ASN A 107 -34.62 -32.68 32.54
C ASN A 107 -34.17 -31.87 31.33
N VAL A 108 -33.86 -32.55 30.23
CA VAL A 108 -33.53 -31.87 28.97
C VAL A 108 -34.79 -31.33 28.31
N ILE A 109 -34.92 -30.01 28.28
CA ILE A 109 -36.07 -29.30 27.69
C ILE A 109 -35.82 -28.83 26.26
N LYS A 110 -34.55 -28.72 25.84
CA LYS A 110 -34.17 -28.24 24.50
C LYS A 110 -32.87 -28.88 24.02
N ARG A 111 -32.81 -29.12 22.71
CA ARG A 111 -31.62 -29.56 21.95
C ARG A 111 -31.39 -28.61 20.80
N TYR A 112 -30.19 -28.04 20.73
CA TYR A 112 -29.76 -27.22 19.60
C TYR A 112 -29.02 -28.07 18.57
N LYS A 113 -29.15 -27.71 17.29
CA LYS A 113 -28.55 -28.41 16.15
C LYS A 113 -27.34 -27.63 15.62
N LEU A 114 -26.23 -28.33 15.39
CA LEU A 114 -25.02 -27.76 14.77
C LEU A 114 -25.34 -27.23 13.36
N ARG A 115 -24.69 -26.12 12.96
CA ARG A 115 -24.89 -25.34 11.71
C ARG A 115 -26.26 -24.69 11.55
N LYS A 116 -27.31 -25.24 12.17
CA LYS A 116 -28.65 -24.65 12.19
C LYS A 116 -28.80 -23.63 13.31
N ASP A 117 -28.49 -23.98 14.55
CA ASP A 117 -28.74 -23.14 15.71
C ASP A 117 -27.44 -22.51 16.26
N PHE A 118 -26.31 -23.21 16.08
CA PHE A 118 -25.01 -22.78 16.56
C PHE A 118 -23.84 -23.36 15.74
N ILE A 119 -22.64 -22.81 15.96
CA ILE A 119 -21.35 -23.33 15.50
C ILE A 119 -20.34 -23.28 16.65
N GLU A 120 -19.36 -24.16 16.57
CA GLU A 120 -18.09 -24.01 17.26
C GLU A 120 -17.25 -22.91 16.61
N ASN A 121 -16.52 -22.15 17.44
CA ASN A 121 -15.47 -21.27 16.96
C ASN A 121 -14.11 -21.94 17.15
N THR A 122 -13.20 -21.79 16.19
CA THR A 122 -11.92 -22.54 16.15
C THR A 122 -10.70 -21.66 16.41
N ARG A 123 -10.86 -20.58 17.17
CA ARG A 123 -9.73 -19.67 17.47
C ARG A 123 -8.69 -20.31 18.37
N ASP A 124 -7.55 -19.65 18.44
CA ASP A 124 -6.36 -20.03 19.22
C ASP A 124 -6.64 -20.27 20.72
N TYR A 125 -7.59 -19.57 21.34
CA TYR A 125 -8.03 -19.84 22.72
C TYR A 125 -9.06 -20.97 22.88
N SER A 126 -9.61 -21.48 21.77
CA SER A 126 -10.72 -22.44 21.80
C SER A 126 -10.23 -23.85 22.12
N LYS A 127 -11.05 -24.65 22.82
CA LYS A 127 -10.78 -26.07 23.08
C LYS A 127 -12.02 -26.94 22.92
N GLY A 128 -11.81 -28.23 22.68
CA GLY A 128 -12.83 -29.25 22.90
C GLY A 128 -13.00 -29.62 24.38
N GLY A 129 -14.04 -30.39 24.67
CA GLY A 129 -14.32 -30.94 26.00
C GLY A 129 -15.80 -31.01 26.32
N GLN A 130 -16.08 -31.44 27.56
CA GLN A 130 -17.42 -31.47 28.12
C GLN A 130 -17.55 -30.45 29.25
N VAL A 131 -18.64 -29.69 29.24
CA VAL A 131 -18.98 -28.78 30.32
C VAL A 131 -20.49 -28.83 30.59
N SER A 132 -20.84 -28.89 31.87
CA SER A 132 -22.23 -28.80 32.32
C SER A 132 -22.33 -27.85 33.50
N GLY A 133 -23.33 -26.98 33.51
CA GLY A 133 -23.53 -26.02 34.58
C GLY A 133 -24.54 -24.95 34.26
N LYS A 134 -24.84 -24.11 35.27
CA LYS A 134 -25.71 -22.94 35.11
C LYS A 134 -25.11 -21.96 34.11
N ILE A 135 -25.95 -21.40 33.26
CA ILE A 135 -25.58 -20.31 32.34
C ILE A 135 -25.86 -18.96 32.99
N LYS A 136 -24.90 -18.03 32.89
CA LYS A 136 -25.06 -16.66 33.38
C LYS A 136 -24.91 -15.68 32.23
N TYR A 137 -25.93 -14.86 32.01
CA TYR A 137 -25.81 -13.69 31.17
C TYR A 137 -25.02 -12.59 31.88
N ILE A 138 -24.04 -12.01 31.19
CA ILE A 138 -23.20 -10.93 31.69
C ILE A 138 -23.28 -9.73 30.73
N GLY A 139 -23.41 -8.53 31.30
CA GLY A 139 -23.36 -7.28 30.53
C GLY A 139 -21.93 -6.77 30.35
N SER A 140 -21.08 -7.05 31.32
CA SER A 140 -19.64 -6.75 31.33
C SER A 140 -18.83 -7.94 31.86
N LEU A 141 -17.54 -8.01 31.52
CA LEU A 141 -16.61 -8.99 32.10
C LEU A 141 -16.45 -8.83 33.62
N ASP A 142 -16.74 -7.64 34.15
CA ASP A 142 -16.71 -7.37 35.59
C ASP A 142 -17.83 -8.10 36.36
N ASP A 143 -18.94 -8.44 35.69
CA ASP A 143 -20.09 -9.12 36.29
C ASP A 143 -19.82 -10.59 36.63
N ILE A 144 -18.68 -11.11 36.18
CA ILE A 144 -18.27 -12.50 36.38
C ILE A 144 -17.71 -12.70 37.79
N GLU A 145 -18.33 -13.63 38.54
CA GLU A 145 -17.88 -14.09 39.84
C GLU A 145 -16.92 -15.27 39.70
N THR A 146 -15.62 -15.02 39.89
CA THR A 146 -14.54 -16.01 39.79
C THR A 146 -14.83 -17.25 40.65
N GLY A 147 -14.73 -18.43 40.02
CA GLY A 147 -14.92 -19.73 40.69
C GLY A 147 -16.38 -20.16 40.87
N LYS A 148 -17.36 -19.29 40.65
CA LYS A 148 -18.78 -19.64 40.64
C LYS A 148 -19.33 -19.78 39.22
N ASP A 149 -19.00 -18.81 38.36
CA ASP A 149 -19.48 -18.77 36.98
C ASP A 149 -18.56 -19.59 36.09
N ASN A 150 -19.09 -20.67 35.49
CA ASN A 150 -18.32 -21.55 34.61
C ASN A 150 -18.71 -21.42 33.13
N ILE A 151 -19.94 -20.96 32.86
CA ILE A 151 -20.51 -20.81 31.51
C ILE A 151 -21.20 -19.46 31.41
N VAL A 152 -20.75 -18.62 30.48
CA VAL A 152 -21.26 -17.24 30.33
C VAL A 152 -21.86 -16.98 28.95
N LEU A 153 -22.93 -16.19 28.94
CA LEU A 153 -23.51 -15.60 27.73
C LEU A 153 -23.00 -14.17 27.62
N PHE A 154 -22.30 -13.86 26.54
CA PHE A 154 -21.60 -12.59 26.38
C PHE A 154 -21.80 -12.02 24.96
N TYR A 155 -22.18 -10.75 24.86
CA TYR A 155 -22.53 -10.13 23.57
C TYR A 155 -21.30 -9.58 22.81
N ASP A 156 -20.14 -9.53 23.45
CA ASP A 156 -18.95 -8.86 22.92
C ASP A 156 -18.11 -9.77 22.01
N ASP A 157 -17.26 -9.13 21.20
CA ASP A 157 -16.35 -9.78 20.29
C ASP A 157 -15.01 -10.10 20.95
N LEU A 158 -14.66 -11.38 21.00
CA LEU A 158 -13.39 -11.89 21.52
C LEU A 158 -12.25 -11.86 20.48
N ARG A 159 -12.28 -10.90 19.55
CA ARG A 159 -11.09 -10.50 18.74
C ARG A 159 -10.02 -9.82 19.59
N ASP A 160 -10.40 -9.20 20.70
CA ASP A 160 -9.48 -8.62 21.66
C ASP A 160 -8.92 -9.72 22.58
N LEU A 161 -7.60 -9.95 22.49
CA LEU A 161 -6.90 -10.96 23.29
C LEU A 161 -6.93 -10.65 24.80
N GLU A 162 -7.05 -9.38 25.21
CA GLU A 162 -7.12 -9.02 26.63
C GLU A 162 -8.44 -9.50 27.26
N LYS A 163 -9.55 -9.42 26.52
CA LYS A 163 -10.84 -9.96 26.95
C LYS A 163 -10.78 -11.48 27.13
N ALA A 164 -10.11 -12.18 26.20
CA ALA A 164 -9.89 -13.62 26.31
C ALA A 164 -9.04 -13.97 27.55
N LYS A 165 -7.99 -13.19 27.86
CA LYS A 165 -7.18 -13.37 29.08
C LYS A 165 -8.01 -13.23 30.35
N MET A 166 -8.84 -12.19 30.46
CA MET A 166 -9.70 -11.98 31.63
C MET A 166 -10.67 -13.15 31.85
N LEU A 167 -11.26 -13.71 30.80
CA LEU A 167 -12.13 -14.88 30.88
C LEU A 167 -11.39 -16.11 31.43
N VAL A 168 -10.15 -16.32 30.98
CA VAL A 168 -9.28 -17.41 31.47
C VAL A 168 -8.93 -17.22 32.94
N GLU A 169 -8.52 -16.01 33.35
CA GLU A 169 -8.18 -15.68 34.73
C GLU A 169 -9.36 -15.86 35.69
N LYS A 170 -10.57 -15.56 35.23
CA LYS A 170 -11.80 -15.78 35.99
C LYS A 170 -12.28 -17.24 36.01
N GLY A 171 -11.60 -18.14 35.30
CA GLY A 171 -11.86 -19.57 35.30
C GLY A 171 -13.05 -20.01 34.43
N ILE A 172 -13.43 -19.21 33.44
CA ILE A 172 -14.53 -19.55 32.51
C ILE A 172 -14.17 -20.80 31.71
N LYS A 173 -15.13 -21.73 31.61
CA LYS A 173 -14.97 -23.00 30.87
C LYS A 173 -15.65 -22.98 29.50
N ALA A 174 -16.73 -22.22 29.36
CA ALA A 174 -17.38 -21.99 28.08
C ALA A 174 -17.96 -20.58 27.95
N VAL A 175 -17.89 -20.05 26.74
CA VAL A 175 -18.49 -18.79 26.33
C VAL A 175 -19.46 -19.08 25.20
N ILE A 176 -20.66 -18.53 25.30
CA ILE A 176 -21.68 -18.59 24.26
C ILE A 176 -22.00 -17.16 23.86
N ARG A 177 -21.95 -16.86 22.55
CA ARG A 177 -22.13 -15.50 22.02
C ARG A 177 -22.96 -15.48 20.75
N PRO A 178 -23.67 -14.39 20.44
CA PRO A 178 -24.48 -14.30 19.24
C PRO A 178 -23.60 -14.08 18.00
N THR A 179 -24.16 -14.30 16.81
CA THR A 179 -23.57 -13.80 15.57
C THR A 179 -23.50 -12.26 15.60
N THR A 180 -22.35 -11.70 15.22
CA THR A 180 -22.10 -10.25 15.21
C THR A 180 -22.41 -9.64 13.84
N MET A 181 -22.47 -8.30 13.76
CA MET A 181 -22.69 -7.57 12.51
C MET A 181 -21.45 -7.68 11.59
N ASP A 182 -21.66 -7.60 10.27
CA ASP A 182 -20.53 -7.48 9.34
C ASP A 182 -19.85 -6.10 9.45
N LEU A 183 -18.69 -5.94 8.81
CA LEU A 183 -17.93 -4.68 8.77
C LEU A 183 -18.71 -3.50 8.15
N LYS A 184 -19.85 -3.76 7.49
CA LYS A 184 -20.69 -2.76 6.82
C LYS A 184 -22.02 -2.54 7.58
N GLY A 185 -22.14 -3.05 8.81
CA GLY A 185 -23.31 -2.87 9.66
C GLY A 185 -24.55 -3.64 9.22
N LYS A 186 -24.44 -4.61 8.31
CA LYS A 186 -25.55 -5.49 7.95
C LYS A 186 -25.61 -6.68 8.89
N GLU A 187 -26.82 -7.03 9.30
CA GLU A 187 -27.05 -8.19 10.16
C GLU A 187 -26.81 -9.48 9.38
N LYS A 188 -25.70 -10.17 9.66
CA LYS A 188 -25.57 -11.59 9.33
C LYS A 188 -26.08 -12.41 10.52
N ASN A 189 -27.35 -12.85 10.47
CA ASN A 189 -27.79 -13.97 11.30
C ASN A 189 -27.31 -15.33 10.72
N LEU A 190 -26.15 -15.31 10.04
CA LEU A 190 -25.57 -16.43 9.31
C LEU A 190 -24.51 -17.10 10.18
N LEU A 191 -24.53 -18.43 10.19
CA LEU A 191 -23.55 -19.26 10.86
C LEU A 191 -22.56 -19.75 9.80
N ILE A 192 -21.34 -19.24 9.86
CA ILE A 192 -20.27 -19.51 8.89
C ILE A 192 -19.24 -20.38 9.61
N LYS A 193 -18.98 -21.60 9.10
CA LYS A 193 -17.98 -22.49 9.69
C LYS A 193 -16.60 -21.85 9.52
N THR A 194 -15.81 -21.77 10.58
CA THR A 194 -14.45 -21.21 10.50
C THR A 194 -13.42 -22.25 10.90
N VAL A 195 -12.23 -22.14 10.34
CA VAL A 195 -11.04 -22.91 10.73
C VAL A 195 -9.85 -21.99 11.04
N TYR A 196 -10.15 -20.71 11.30
CA TYR A 196 -9.16 -19.67 11.55
C TYR A 196 -8.49 -19.86 12.89
N ILE A 197 -7.16 -19.87 12.88
CA ILE A 197 -6.33 -19.91 14.08
C ILE A 197 -5.52 -18.62 14.14
N GLY A 198 -5.66 -17.88 15.24
CA GLY A 198 -4.93 -16.63 15.45
C GLY A 198 -3.41 -16.85 15.44
N GLU A 199 -2.66 -15.86 14.96
CA GLU A 199 -1.20 -15.99 14.78
C GLU A 199 -0.39 -16.03 16.08
N LYS A 200 -0.98 -15.63 17.20
CA LYS A 200 -0.29 -15.45 18.48
C LYS A 200 -1.27 -15.49 19.65
N ALA A 201 -1.86 -16.65 19.96
CA ALA A 201 -2.34 -16.81 21.33
C ALA A 201 -1.13 -16.66 22.26
N ASP A 202 -1.23 -15.75 23.21
CA ASP A 202 -0.43 -15.88 24.42
C ASP A 202 -0.62 -17.32 24.93
N LYS A 203 0.47 -18.05 25.20
CA LYS A 203 0.41 -19.42 25.73
C LYS A 203 -0.49 -19.54 26.97
N LYS A 204 -0.73 -18.41 27.67
CA LYS A 204 -1.67 -18.31 28.78
C LYS A 204 -3.12 -18.50 28.37
N VAL A 205 -3.54 -18.07 27.17
CA VAL A 205 -4.94 -18.17 26.69
C VAL A 205 -5.18 -19.30 25.70
N GLU A 206 -4.14 -19.89 25.15
CA GLU A 206 -4.25 -20.97 24.16
C GLU A 206 -5.02 -22.19 24.72
N GLY A 207 -6.06 -22.61 24.00
CA GLY A 207 -6.84 -23.81 24.30
C GLY A 207 -7.47 -23.86 25.70
N LYS A 208 -8.07 -22.77 26.18
CA LYS A 208 -8.55 -22.66 27.58
C LYS A 208 -10.04 -22.85 27.77
N PHE A 209 -10.90 -22.47 26.82
CA PHE A 209 -12.35 -22.59 26.98
C PHE A 209 -13.07 -22.94 25.67
N ILE A 210 -14.29 -23.45 25.79
CA ILE A 210 -15.17 -23.72 24.64
C ILE A 210 -15.80 -22.40 24.19
N ASP A 211 -15.70 -22.05 22.91
CA ASP A 211 -16.35 -20.87 22.32
C ASP A 211 -17.42 -21.32 21.31
N ILE A 212 -18.68 -20.97 21.58
CA ILE A 212 -19.83 -21.30 20.74
C ILE A 212 -20.49 -20.01 20.26
N VAL A 213 -20.71 -19.94 18.95
CA VAL A 213 -21.48 -18.86 18.33
C VAL A 213 -22.88 -19.38 18.00
N VAL A 214 -23.90 -18.68 18.47
CA VAL A 214 -25.31 -19.02 18.25
C VAL A 214 -26.00 -17.95 17.42
N ARG A 215 -27.12 -18.30 16.77
CA ARG A 215 -27.98 -17.28 16.15
C ARG A 215 -28.54 -16.32 17.21
N LYS A 216 -28.89 -15.10 16.80
CA LYS A 216 -29.39 -14.07 17.72
C LYS A 216 -30.65 -14.51 18.48
N GLU A 217 -31.56 -15.20 17.82
CA GLU A 217 -32.77 -15.76 18.42
C GLU A 217 -32.46 -16.85 19.46
N VAL A 218 -31.48 -17.70 19.18
CA VAL A 218 -30.99 -18.72 20.12
C VAL A 218 -30.32 -18.06 21.31
N PHE A 219 -29.54 -17.00 21.09
CA PHE A 219 -28.92 -16.23 22.17
C PHE A 219 -29.98 -15.63 23.11
N LYS A 220 -31.03 -15.00 22.56
CA LYS A 220 -32.14 -14.45 23.36
C LYS A 220 -32.84 -15.54 24.18
N GLU A 221 -33.11 -16.69 23.58
CA GLU A 221 -33.68 -17.85 24.27
C GLU A 221 -32.78 -18.33 25.43
N LEU A 222 -31.47 -18.38 25.22
CA LEU A 222 -30.49 -18.74 26.24
C LEU A 222 -30.42 -17.71 27.39
N VAL A 223 -30.58 -16.42 27.10
CA VAL A 223 -30.69 -15.38 28.14
C VAL A 223 -31.94 -15.59 29.00
N ASP A 224 -33.08 -15.93 28.40
CA ASP A 224 -34.30 -16.26 29.15
C ASP A 224 -34.12 -17.50 30.03
N PHE A 225 -33.40 -18.52 29.54
CA PHE A 225 -33.04 -19.70 30.33
C PHE A 225 -32.07 -19.36 31.47
N SER A 226 -31.12 -18.45 31.24
CA SER A 226 -30.23 -17.94 32.29
C SER A 226 -31.03 -17.28 33.41
N ASN A 227 -32.00 -16.43 33.10
CA ASN A 227 -32.87 -15.77 34.08
C ASN A 227 -33.72 -16.77 34.89
N LYS A 228 -34.06 -17.92 34.30
CA LYS A 228 -34.76 -19.02 34.98
C LYS A 228 -33.82 -19.88 35.84
N GLY A 229 -32.51 -19.67 35.78
CA GLY A 229 -31.50 -20.44 36.51
C GLY A 229 -31.28 -21.84 35.93
N TYR A 230 -31.52 -22.01 34.63
CA TYR A 230 -31.32 -23.26 33.92
C TYR A 230 -29.84 -23.53 33.64
N SER A 231 -29.55 -24.79 33.31
CA SER A 231 -28.19 -25.25 33.01
C SER A 231 -28.07 -25.67 31.55
N VAL A 232 -26.85 -25.75 31.06
CA VAL A 232 -26.55 -26.35 29.74
C VAL A 232 -25.59 -27.51 29.90
N ASN A 233 -25.68 -28.46 28.98
CA ASN A 233 -24.72 -29.54 28.80
C ASN A 233 -24.16 -29.44 27.38
N ILE A 234 -22.86 -29.21 27.29
CA ILE A 234 -22.11 -29.05 26.04
C ILE A 234 -21.04 -30.14 26.00
N ASP A 235 -21.03 -30.94 24.94
CA ASP A 235 -19.98 -31.91 24.63
C ASP A 235 -19.51 -31.69 23.20
N ILE A 236 -18.27 -31.23 23.05
CA ILE A 236 -17.62 -30.90 21.78
C ILE A 236 -16.29 -31.64 21.65
N ASN A 237 -16.17 -32.50 20.63
CA ASN A 237 -14.91 -33.18 20.32
C ASN A 237 -14.11 -32.42 19.26
N LEU A 238 -13.65 -31.22 19.62
CA LEU A 238 -12.79 -30.36 18.81
C LEU A 238 -11.33 -30.58 19.20
N VAL A 239 -10.51 -31.03 18.25
CA VAL A 239 -9.10 -31.37 18.46
C VAL A 239 -8.23 -30.55 17.51
N PHE A 240 -7.28 -29.81 18.06
CA PHE A 240 -6.28 -29.09 17.28
C PHE A 240 -5.05 -29.97 17.09
N LYS A 241 -4.59 -30.15 15.86
CA LYS A 241 -3.40 -30.97 15.55
C LYS A 241 -2.42 -30.17 14.72
N GLU A 242 -1.13 -30.30 15.03
CA GLU A 242 -0.08 -29.90 14.11
C GLU A 242 -0.07 -30.87 12.93
N VAL A 243 -0.25 -30.33 11.73
CA VAL A 243 -0.29 -31.08 10.48
C VAL A 243 0.76 -30.54 9.52
N GLU A 244 1.32 -31.43 8.72
CA GLU A 244 2.23 -31.06 7.63
C GLU A 244 1.42 -30.89 6.35
N VAL A 245 1.59 -29.74 5.70
CA VAL A 245 0.86 -29.33 4.50
C VAL A 245 1.83 -28.69 3.51
N SER A 246 1.43 -28.61 2.24
CA SER A 246 2.25 -27.95 1.22
C SER A 246 1.46 -26.95 0.39
N ASN A 247 2.12 -25.84 0.05
CA ASN A 247 1.77 -25.05 -1.12
C ASN A 247 2.20 -25.83 -2.37
N VAL A 248 1.50 -25.66 -3.48
CA VAL A 248 1.85 -26.25 -4.77
C VAL A 248 2.28 -25.15 -5.73
N ILE A 249 3.55 -25.17 -6.16
CA ILE A 249 4.16 -24.05 -6.87
C ILE A 249 4.86 -24.55 -8.14
N GLY A 250 4.40 -24.04 -9.29
CA GLY A 250 5.00 -24.24 -10.60
C GLY A 250 5.33 -22.90 -11.26
N TYR A 251 6.31 -22.86 -12.17
CA TYR A 251 6.69 -21.60 -12.80
C TYR A 251 7.10 -21.74 -14.27
N ILE A 252 7.02 -20.63 -15.00
CA ILE A 252 7.54 -20.45 -16.36
C ILE A 252 8.70 -19.46 -16.27
N PRO A 253 9.96 -19.88 -16.58
CA PRO A 253 11.11 -18.99 -16.48
C PRO A 253 11.04 -17.85 -17.50
N GLY A 254 11.42 -16.65 -17.06
CA GLY A 254 11.62 -15.51 -17.96
C GLY A 254 12.81 -15.73 -18.90
N ASN A 255 12.70 -15.24 -20.13
CA ASN A 255 13.75 -15.36 -21.16
C ASN A 255 14.69 -14.14 -21.25
N ASP A 256 14.41 -13.05 -20.53
CA ASP A 256 15.20 -11.83 -20.56
C ASP A 256 16.22 -11.83 -19.41
N GLU A 257 17.52 -11.62 -19.70
CA GLU A 257 18.59 -11.69 -18.69
C GLU A 257 18.41 -10.74 -17.51
N LYS A 258 17.80 -9.57 -17.73
CA LYS A 258 17.57 -8.56 -16.69
C LYS A 258 16.24 -8.81 -15.97
N LEU A 259 15.18 -9.08 -16.73
CA LEU A 259 13.82 -9.15 -16.22
C LEU A 259 13.43 -10.54 -15.68
N LYS A 260 14.16 -11.61 -16.01
CA LYS A 260 13.87 -12.97 -15.50
C LYS A 260 13.94 -13.08 -13.98
N LYS A 261 14.58 -12.12 -13.30
CA LYS A 261 14.64 -12.02 -11.83
C LYS A 261 13.42 -11.35 -11.20
N GLU A 262 12.58 -10.69 -12.01
CA GLU A 262 11.28 -10.14 -11.59
C GLU A 262 10.20 -11.20 -11.78
N VAL A 263 9.21 -11.20 -10.89
CA VAL A 263 8.18 -12.23 -10.83
C VAL A 263 6.79 -11.64 -11.05
N ILE A 264 6.00 -12.29 -11.89
CA ILE A 264 4.55 -12.14 -11.90
C ILE A 264 3.98 -13.36 -11.18
N LEU A 265 3.55 -13.16 -9.93
CA LEU A 265 2.97 -14.21 -9.12
C LEU A 265 1.46 -14.22 -9.33
N ILE A 266 0.94 -15.34 -9.77
CA ILE A 266 -0.50 -15.61 -9.87
C ILE A 266 -0.79 -16.65 -8.80
N SER A 267 -1.72 -16.34 -7.90
CA SER A 267 -2.03 -17.21 -6.77
C SER A 267 -3.53 -17.41 -6.58
N ALA A 268 -3.86 -18.49 -5.90
CA ALA A 268 -5.17 -18.79 -5.33
C ALA A 268 -4.95 -19.79 -4.20
N HIS A 269 -5.78 -19.80 -3.16
CA HIS A 269 -5.75 -20.90 -2.20
C HIS A 269 -6.66 -22.04 -2.67
N PHE A 270 -6.35 -23.25 -2.23
CA PHE A 270 -7.13 -24.44 -2.57
C PHE A 270 -7.71 -25.15 -1.35
N ASP A 271 -7.30 -24.80 -0.13
CA ASP A 271 -7.94 -25.33 1.07
C ASP A 271 -9.34 -24.76 1.29
N HIS A 272 -10.10 -25.42 2.16
CA HIS A 272 -11.40 -24.95 2.62
C HIS A 272 -11.72 -25.54 4.01
N VAL A 273 -12.97 -25.45 4.48
CA VAL A 273 -13.34 -25.72 5.89
C VAL A 273 -13.68 -27.18 6.24
N GLY A 274 -13.59 -28.12 5.29
CA GLY A 274 -13.70 -29.56 5.55
C GLY A 274 -15.10 -30.15 5.57
N THR A 275 -15.27 -31.23 6.33
CA THR A 275 -16.53 -32.00 6.43
C THR A 275 -16.98 -32.07 7.89
N ASP A 276 -18.29 -32.05 8.14
CA ASP A 276 -18.83 -32.26 9.48
C ASP A 276 -19.05 -33.76 9.80
N PRO A 277 -19.12 -34.16 11.08
CA PRO A 277 -19.29 -35.55 11.48
C PRO A 277 -20.57 -36.24 11.01
N ASP A 278 -21.59 -35.49 10.57
CA ASP A 278 -22.80 -36.06 9.94
C ASP A 278 -22.63 -36.36 8.44
N GLY A 279 -21.46 -36.05 7.88
CA GLY A 279 -21.14 -36.24 6.46
C GLY A 279 -21.41 -35.01 5.59
N SER A 280 -21.87 -33.89 6.15
CA SER A 280 -22.05 -32.65 5.40
C SER A 280 -20.70 -32.11 4.92
N VAL A 281 -20.51 -32.06 3.60
CA VAL A 281 -19.28 -31.57 2.97
C VAL A 281 -19.44 -30.09 2.64
N PHE A 282 -18.43 -29.30 2.98
CA PHE A 282 -18.34 -27.90 2.58
C PHE A 282 -17.47 -27.86 1.33
N ASN A 283 -18.09 -27.80 0.16
CA ASN A 283 -17.40 -28.07 -1.10
C ASN A 283 -16.48 -26.91 -1.54
N GLY A 284 -16.74 -25.68 -1.12
CA GLY A 284 -15.89 -24.53 -1.41
C GLY A 284 -15.68 -24.30 -2.90
N ALA A 285 -16.76 -24.35 -3.68
CA ALA A 285 -16.67 -24.21 -5.13
C ALA A 285 -16.30 -22.79 -5.55
N LEU A 286 -16.94 -21.79 -4.96
CA LEU A 286 -16.59 -20.39 -5.08
C LEU A 286 -15.36 -20.09 -4.22
N ASP A 287 -15.35 -20.49 -2.95
CA ASP A 287 -14.26 -20.26 -2.00
C ASP A 287 -13.47 -21.55 -1.68
N ASN A 288 -12.32 -21.84 -2.31
CA ASN A 288 -11.76 -21.15 -3.46
C ASN A 288 -11.28 -22.12 -4.55
N ALA A 289 -12.07 -23.19 -4.78
CA ALA A 289 -11.85 -24.02 -5.96
C ALA A 289 -11.95 -23.19 -7.25
N SER A 290 -12.75 -22.11 -7.26
CA SER A 290 -12.88 -21.17 -8.38
C SER A 290 -11.57 -20.50 -8.77
N GLY A 291 -10.84 -19.93 -7.81
CA GLY A 291 -9.55 -19.30 -8.03
C GLY A 291 -8.49 -20.32 -8.43
N THR A 292 -8.49 -21.50 -7.82
CA THR A 292 -7.56 -22.58 -8.19
C THR A 292 -7.84 -23.13 -9.59
N GLY A 293 -9.10 -23.31 -9.98
CA GLY A 293 -9.47 -23.71 -11.34
C GLY A 293 -9.08 -22.66 -12.39
N MET A 294 -9.23 -21.37 -12.05
CA MET A 294 -8.74 -20.25 -12.85
C MET A 294 -7.22 -20.28 -12.99
N LEU A 295 -6.48 -20.49 -11.90
CA LEU A 295 -5.02 -20.60 -11.87
C LEU A 295 -4.51 -21.67 -12.84
N LEU A 296 -5.11 -22.88 -12.81
CA LEU A 296 -4.76 -24.00 -13.68
C LEU A 296 -5.00 -23.67 -15.15
N GLU A 297 -6.16 -23.10 -15.47
CA GLU A 297 -6.52 -22.76 -16.84
C GLU A 297 -5.68 -21.58 -17.39
N LEU A 298 -5.36 -20.58 -16.57
CA LEU A 298 -4.43 -19.51 -16.93
C LEU A 298 -3.03 -20.07 -17.24
N ALA A 299 -2.53 -21.00 -16.41
CA ALA A 299 -1.25 -21.65 -16.63
C ALA A 299 -1.21 -22.41 -17.95
N ARG A 300 -2.26 -23.19 -18.24
CA ARG A 300 -2.42 -23.94 -19.50
C ARG A 300 -2.46 -22.98 -20.69
N ALA A 301 -3.34 -21.98 -20.68
CA ALA A 301 -3.52 -21.04 -21.78
C ALA A 301 -2.23 -20.25 -22.09
N ILE A 302 -1.51 -19.81 -21.05
CA ILE A 302 -0.22 -19.11 -21.22
C ILE A 302 0.83 -20.04 -21.83
N LYS A 303 0.94 -21.27 -21.33
CA LYS A 303 1.92 -22.23 -21.81
C LYS A 303 1.67 -22.63 -23.27
N GLU A 304 0.42 -22.94 -23.62
CA GLU A 304 0.02 -23.33 -24.97
C GLU A 304 0.16 -22.19 -25.99
N SER A 305 0.07 -20.93 -25.55
CA SER A 305 0.30 -19.78 -26.44
C SER A 305 1.69 -19.78 -27.10
N GLY A 306 2.65 -20.55 -26.56
CA GLY A 306 4.03 -20.62 -27.05
C GLY A 306 4.83 -19.34 -26.81
N LYS A 307 4.21 -18.27 -26.28
CA LYS A 307 4.89 -17.03 -25.95
C LYS A 307 5.89 -17.27 -24.83
N LYS A 308 7.09 -16.72 -24.98
CA LYS A 308 8.13 -16.75 -23.94
C LYS A 308 8.05 -15.47 -23.12
N PRO A 309 7.72 -15.53 -21.82
CA PRO A 309 7.64 -14.34 -21.00
C PRO A 309 9.03 -13.78 -20.75
N LYS A 310 9.14 -12.45 -20.64
CA LYS A 310 10.40 -11.77 -20.30
C LYS A 310 10.70 -11.89 -18.81
N ARG A 311 9.65 -11.76 -17.98
CA ARG A 311 9.68 -12.00 -16.54
C ARG A 311 9.35 -13.44 -16.22
N THR A 312 9.77 -13.92 -15.05
CA THR A 312 9.33 -15.23 -14.57
C THR A 312 7.88 -15.15 -14.13
N ILE A 313 7.04 -16.09 -14.56
CA ILE A 313 5.65 -16.22 -14.10
C ILE A 313 5.60 -17.37 -13.12
N VAL A 314 5.12 -17.13 -11.91
CA VAL A 314 4.97 -18.15 -10.86
C VAL A 314 3.48 -18.37 -10.64
N PHE A 315 3.06 -19.63 -10.62
CA PHE A 315 1.72 -20.07 -10.25
C PHE A 315 1.80 -20.76 -8.90
N ALA A 316 1.13 -20.21 -7.89
CA ALA A 316 1.15 -20.72 -6.53
C ALA A 316 -0.27 -21.03 -6.05
N ALA A 317 -0.55 -22.30 -5.80
CA ALA A 317 -1.74 -22.71 -5.07
C ALA A 317 -1.40 -22.77 -3.56
N PHE A 318 -1.96 -21.85 -2.78
CA PHE A 318 -1.69 -21.75 -1.34
C PHE A 318 -2.58 -22.68 -0.51
N ASN A 319 -2.03 -23.16 0.61
CA ASN A 319 -2.73 -24.01 1.57
C ASN A 319 -2.81 -23.31 2.93
N GLY A 320 -3.87 -23.54 3.69
CA GLY A 320 -4.09 -22.94 5.00
C GLY A 320 -4.41 -21.45 4.94
N GLU A 321 -5.05 -20.97 3.87
CA GLU A 321 -5.59 -19.60 3.82
C GLU A 321 -6.67 -19.42 4.89
N GLU A 322 -7.56 -20.39 5.00
CA GLU A 322 -8.71 -20.38 5.91
C GLU A 322 -8.28 -20.45 7.37
N SER A 323 -7.08 -20.99 7.61
CA SER A 323 -6.40 -21.02 8.90
C SER A 323 -5.57 -19.75 9.18
N GLY A 324 -5.81 -18.68 8.43
CA GLY A 324 -5.20 -17.37 8.61
C GLY A 324 -3.98 -17.12 7.72
N LEU A 325 -4.10 -17.34 6.41
CA LEU A 325 -3.11 -17.02 5.37
C LEU A 325 -1.77 -17.77 5.53
N GLN A 326 -1.78 -18.97 6.12
CA GLN A 326 -0.56 -19.67 6.52
C GLN A 326 0.36 -19.97 5.32
N GLY A 327 -0.22 -20.37 4.18
CA GLY A 327 0.51 -20.67 2.96
C GLY A 327 1.21 -19.47 2.34
N SER A 328 0.50 -18.36 2.14
CA SER A 328 1.10 -17.14 1.57
C SER A 328 2.10 -16.49 2.54
N LYS A 329 1.85 -16.53 3.85
CA LYS A 329 2.83 -16.11 4.88
C LYS A 329 4.10 -16.94 4.80
N TYR A 330 3.97 -18.25 4.69
CA TYR A 330 5.12 -19.14 4.54
C TYR A 330 5.87 -18.88 3.23
N TYR A 331 5.18 -18.60 2.13
CA TYR A 331 5.81 -18.21 0.86
C TYR A 331 6.64 -16.93 1.00
N VAL A 332 6.06 -15.88 1.60
CA VAL A 332 6.73 -14.59 1.82
C VAL A 332 7.92 -14.74 2.79
N PHE A 333 7.78 -15.62 3.78
CA PHE A 333 8.83 -15.92 4.75
C PHE A 333 10.00 -16.70 4.15
N SER A 334 9.71 -17.79 3.44
CA SER A 334 10.70 -18.71 2.86
C SER A 334 11.34 -18.19 1.58
N ARG A 335 10.65 -17.28 0.87
CA ARG A 335 11.14 -16.55 -0.33
C ARG A 335 11.69 -17.47 -1.42
N PRO A 336 10.88 -18.41 -1.95
CA PRO A 336 11.35 -19.30 -3.00
C PRO A 336 11.72 -18.56 -4.29
N PHE A 337 11.14 -17.38 -4.50
CA PHE A 337 11.50 -16.46 -5.57
C PHE A 337 11.80 -15.05 -5.03
N PRO A 338 12.57 -14.22 -5.77
CA PRO A 338 12.83 -12.83 -5.37
C PRO A 338 11.54 -12.02 -5.25
N LEU A 339 11.29 -11.44 -4.07
CA LEU A 339 10.11 -10.60 -3.84
C LEU A 339 10.25 -9.19 -4.47
N ILE A 340 11.47 -8.74 -4.73
CA ILE A 340 11.74 -7.42 -5.32
C ILE A 340 11.28 -7.38 -6.78
N GLY A 341 10.43 -6.40 -7.11
CA GLY A 341 9.85 -6.27 -8.44
C GLY A 341 8.70 -7.24 -8.72
N THR A 342 8.33 -8.06 -7.72
CA THR A 342 7.18 -8.96 -7.82
C THR A 342 5.89 -8.17 -7.91
N LYS A 343 4.96 -8.65 -8.73
CA LYS A 343 3.55 -8.23 -8.72
C LYS A 343 2.71 -9.46 -8.45
N VAL A 344 1.77 -9.35 -7.51
CA VAL A 344 0.94 -10.47 -7.09
C VAL A 344 -0.50 -10.23 -7.57
N PHE A 345 -1.02 -11.21 -8.29
CA PHE A 345 -2.42 -11.32 -8.66
C PHE A 345 -2.98 -12.54 -7.95
N ASN A 346 -3.60 -12.32 -6.81
CA ASN A 346 -4.33 -13.35 -6.11
C ASN A 346 -5.77 -13.43 -6.66
N ILE A 347 -6.29 -14.64 -6.77
CA ILE A 347 -7.61 -14.92 -7.32
C ILE A 347 -8.39 -15.64 -6.23
N ASP A 348 -9.51 -15.03 -5.86
CA ASP A 348 -10.33 -15.54 -4.77
C ASP A 348 -11.81 -15.32 -5.05
N MET A 349 -12.64 -16.34 -4.88
CA MET A 349 -14.07 -16.28 -5.13
C MET A 349 -14.43 -15.71 -6.51
N ILE A 350 -14.00 -16.35 -7.59
CA ILE A 350 -14.25 -15.88 -8.96
C ILE A 350 -15.38 -16.67 -9.65
N GLY A 351 -16.09 -16.02 -10.57
CA GLY A 351 -17.23 -16.64 -11.27
C GLY A 351 -18.53 -16.83 -10.46
N SER A 352 -18.84 -15.98 -9.47
CA SER A 352 -20.11 -16.10 -8.72
C SER A 352 -21.35 -15.87 -9.60
N LYS A 353 -22.39 -16.70 -9.44
CA LYS A 353 -23.73 -16.46 -10.01
C LYS A 353 -24.48 -15.28 -9.39
N GLU A 354 -24.13 -14.87 -8.17
CA GLU A 354 -24.73 -13.67 -7.58
C GLU A 354 -24.31 -12.44 -8.38
N LYS A 355 -25.24 -11.53 -8.67
CA LYS A 355 -24.99 -10.31 -9.46
C LYS A 355 -24.24 -9.24 -8.65
N VAL A 356 -23.02 -9.55 -8.22
CA VAL A 356 -22.06 -8.63 -7.60
C VAL A 356 -21.09 -8.08 -8.65
N LYS A 357 -20.45 -6.94 -8.40
CA LYS A 357 -19.38 -6.44 -9.29
C LYS A 357 -18.09 -7.23 -9.08
N LEU A 358 -17.18 -7.21 -10.05
CA LEU A 358 -15.82 -7.67 -9.82
C LEU A 358 -15.14 -6.67 -8.87
N GLU A 359 -14.54 -7.13 -7.79
CA GLU A 359 -13.86 -6.29 -6.81
C GLU A 359 -12.35 -6.52 -6.88
N ILE A 360 -11.60 -5.42 -6.74
CA ILE A 360 -10.14 -5.42 -6.67
C ILE A 360 -9.78 -5.04 -5.25
N ASP A 361 -9.39 -6.04 -4.48
CA ASP A 361 -9.00 -5.94 -3.09
C ASP A 361 -7.51 -5.62 -2.99
N THR A 362 -7.17 -4.61 -2.21
CA THR A 362 -5.78 -4.26 -1.89
C THR A 362 -5.69 -3.72 -0.48
N PHE A 363 -4.54 -3.90 0.16
CA PHE A 363 -4.23 -3.32 1.46
C PHE A 363 -3.00 -2.40 1.36
N PRO A 364 -3.16 -1.15 0.89
CA PRO A 364 -2.09 -0.17 0.92
C PRO A 364 -1.74 0.03 2.39
N SER A 365 -0.50 -0.28 2.77
CA SER A 365 -0.04 -0.05 4.14
C SER A 365 -0.41 1.39 4.53
N GLN A 366 -1.06 1.57 5.69
CA GLN A 366 -1.71 2.82 6.09
C GLN A 366 -0.78 4.04 6.26
N GLN A 367 0.50 3.93 5.87
CA GLN A 367 1.39 5.08 5.83
C GLN A 367 1.08 5.92 4.60
N ARG A 368 0.25 6.95 4.82
CA ARG A 368 0.07 8.08 3.90
C ARG A 368 1.43 8.51 3.35
N GLY A 369 1.66 8.30 2.06
CA GLY A 369 2.85 8.81 1.34
C GLY A 369 4.01 7.81 1.15
N THR A 370 3.82 6.52 1.42
CA THR A 370 4.85 5.51 1.08
C THR A 370 4.82 5.06 -0.38
N VAL A 371 5.96 4.56 -0.87
CA VAL A 371 6.06 3.95 -2.20
C VAL A 371 5.16 2.71 -2.33
N GLY A 372 4.86 1.99 -1.23
CA GLY A 372 3.91 0.87 -1.25
C GLY A 372 2.50 1.30 -1.64
N GLN A 373 2.00 2.39 -1.02
CA GLN A 373 0.72 3.01 -1.37
C GLN A 373 0.70 3.47 -2.85
N LEU A 374 1.79 4.09 -3.33
CA LEU A 374 1.90 4.55 -4.73
C LEU A 374 1.96 3.38 -5.73
N VAL A 375 2.68 2.30 -5.43
CA VAL A 375 2.86 1.18 -6.39
C VAL A 375 1.64 0.24 -6.40
N SER A 376 0.99 -0.03 -5.26
CA SER A 376 -0.29 -0.74 -5.25
C SER A 376 -1.38 0.10 -5.95
N SER A 377 -1.36 1.44 -5.81
CA SER A 377 -2.28 2.31 -6.55
C SER A 377 -2.07 2.25 -8.08
N GLU A 378 -0.83 2.13 -8.56
CA GLU A 378 -0.56 2.00 -9.99
C GLU A 378 -1.00 0.64 -10.54
N LEU A 379 -0.80 -0.43 -9.77
CA LEU A 379 -1.28 -1.78 -10.13
C LEU A 379 -2.81 -1.77 -10.25
N VAL A 380 -3.52 -1.24 -9.25
CA VAL A 380 -4.97 -1.11 -9.23
C VAL A 380 -5.48 -0.25 -10.39
N ASP A 381 -4.91 0.95 -10.58
CA ASP A 381 -5.24 1.85 -11.71
C ASP A 381 -5.12 1.14 -13.05
N LYS A 382 -4.09 0.31 -13.20
CA LYS A 382 -3.87 -0.45 -14.42
C LYS A 382 -4.94 -1.52 -14.61
N ILE A 383 -5.32 -2.23 -13.56
CA ILE A 383 -6.36 -3.25 -13.59
C ILE A 383 -7.69 -2.63 -13.97
N VAL A 384 -8.09 -1.55 -13.29
CA VAL A 384 -9.34 -0.82 -13.57
C VAL A 384 -9.38 -0.37 -15.03
N LYS A 385 -8.31 0.24 -15.55
CA LYS A 385 -8.25 0.66 -16.97
C LYS A 385 -8.33 -0.51 -17.95
N VAL A 386 -7.82 -1.69 -17.61
CA VAL A 386 -7.92 -2.88 -18.47
C VAL A 386 -9.33 -3.47 -18.41
N ALA A 387 -9.96 -3.47 -17.24
CA ALA A 387 -11.34 -3.89 -17.05
C ALA A 387 -12.32 -2.98 -17.79
N GLU A 388 -12.19 -1.65 -17.64
CA GLU A 388 -13.01 -0.66 -18.35
C GLU A 388 -12.93 -0.84 -19.88
N LYS A 389 -11.72 -1.06 -20.42
CA LYS A 389 -11.54 -1.33 -21.86
C LYS A 389 -12.22 -2.61 -22.34
N ARG A 390 -12.49 -3.54 -21.43
CA ARG A 390 -13.23 -4.78 -21.70
C ARG A 390 -14.72 -4.68 -21.39
N GLY A 391 -15.19 -3.53 -20.89
CA GLY A 391 -16.57 -3.40 -20.43
C GLY A 391 -16.88 -4.18 -19.15
N ILE A 392 -15.86 -4.56 -18.37
CA ILE A 392 -16.04 -5.22 -17.08
C ILE A 392 -16.20 -4.15 -16.00
N GLU A 393 -17.33 -4.16 -15.30
CA GLU A 393 -17.55 -3.26 -14.17
C GLU A 393 -16.77 -3.74 -12.93
N CYS A 394 -15.88 -2.89 -12.42
CA CYS A 394 -15.13 -3.17 -11.20
C CYS A 394 -15.42 -2.18 -10.07
N SER A 395 -15.35 -2.65 -8.82
CA SER A 395 -15.11 -1.86 -7.61
C SER A 395 -13.67 -2.05 -7.11
N VAL A 396 -13.22 -1.16 -6.24
CA VAL A 396 -11.92 -1.28 -5.55
C VAL A 396 -12.18 -1.19 -4.05
N ASP A 397 -11.76 -2.20 -3.30
CA ASP A 397 -11.64 -2.12 -1.84
C ASP A 397 -10.18 -1.88 -1.48
N SER A 398 -9.90 -0.65 -1.05
CA SER A 398 -8.53 -0.20 -0.77
C SER A 398 -8.10 -0.47 0.68
N PHE A 399 -8.83 -1.23 1.47
CA PHE A 399 -8.39 -1.64 2.81
C PHE A 399 -8.83 -3.07 3.13
N SER A 400 -8.85 -3.94 2.11
CA SER A 400 -9.24 -5.34 2.27
C SER A 400 -8.08 -6.19 2.82
N SER A 401 -8.35 -6.87 3.92
CA SER A 401 -7.44 -7.82 4.58
C SER A 401 -7.92 -9.27 4.42
N ASN A 402 -8.70 -9.56 3.38
CA ASN A 402 -9.57 -10.74 3.35
C ASN A 402 -8.96 -11.97 2.64
N SER A 403 -7.73 -11.90 2.11
CA SER A 403 -7.13 -13.02 1.36
C SER A 403 -5.60 -12.92 1.30
N ASP A 404 -4.96 -13.85 0.58
CA ASP A 404 -3.52 -14.07 0.50
C ASP A 404 -2.70 -12.86 -0.01
N HIS A 405 -3.32 -11.89 -0.69
CA HIS A 405 -2.64 -10.65 -1.11
C HIS A 405 -2.08 -9.87 0.09
N LEU A 406 -2.74 -9.95 1.24
CA LEU A 406 -2.36 -9.25 2.47
C LEU A 406 -0.93 -9.62 2.92
N SER A 407 -0.55 -10.90 2.81
CA SER A 407 0.78 -11.38 3.19
C SER A 407 1.92 -10.67 2.43
N PHE A 408 1.63 -10.20 1.21
CA PHE A 408 2.54 -9.48 0.34
C PHE A 408 2.45 -7.97 0.55
N ASP A 409 1.24 -7.43 0.64
CA ASP A 409 0.99 -6.01 0.88
C ASP A 409 1.61 -5.53 2.21
N LEU A 410 1.53 -6.34 3.27
CA LEU A 410 2.20 -6.09 4.56
C LEU A 410 3.73 -5.99 4.46
N ARG A 411 4.33 -6.45 3.35
CA ARG A 411 5.77 -6.32 3.05
C ARG A 411 6.07 -5.30 1.95
N GLY A 412 5.10 -4.46 1.59
CA GLY A 412 5.20 -3.46 0.54
C GLY A 412 5.42 -4.05 -0.85
N ILE A 413 4.97 -5.29 -1.08
CA ILE A 413 4.98 -5.93 -2.39
C ILE A 413 3.61 -5.68 -3.03
N PRO A 414 3.55 -5.10 -4.24
CA PRO A 414 2.27 -4.79 -4.88
C PRO A 414 1.45 -6.07 -5.10
N ALA A 415 0.34 -6.15 -4.38
CA ALA A 415 -0.56 -7.29 -4.42
C ALA A 415 -2.01 -6.83 -4.51
N VAL A 416 -2.80 -7.63 -5.22
CA VAL A 416 -4.25 -7.48 -5.30
C VAL A 416 -4.90 -8.84 -5.21
N THR A 417 -6.12 -8.88 -4.70
CA THR A 417 -7.04 -9.99 -4.91
C THR A 417 -8.13 -9.55 -5.88
N ILE A 418 -8.44 -10.40 -6.86
CA ILE A 418 -9.55 -10.19 -7.79
C ILE A 418 -10.66 -11.16 -7.41
N THR A 419 -11.83 -10.62 -7.07
CA THR A 419 -12.92 -11.39 -6.44
C THR A 419 -14.31 -10.97 -6.88
N HIS A 420 -15.28 -11.89 -6.79
CA HIS A 420 -16.70 -11.57 -6.77
C HIS A 420 -17.21 -11.74 -5.34
N PRO A 421 -17.41 -10.65 -4.56
CA PRO A 421 -17.65 -10.71 -3.11
C PRO A 421 -19.09 -11.17 -2.74
N ALA A 422 -19.44 -12.40 -3.11
CA ALA A 422 -20.72 -13.04 -2.87
C ALA A 422 -20.76 -13.70 -1.48
N GLY A 423 -20.80 -12.88 -0.44
CA GLY A 423 -20.55 -13.30 0.94
C GLY A 423 -21.65 -14.13 1.64
N ASN A 424 -22.72 -14.54 0.95
CA ASN A 424 -23.81 -15.32 1.56
C ASN A 424 -23.61 -16.84 1.49
N LEU A 425 -22.75 -17.30 0.58
CA LEU A 425 -22.47 -18.74 0.36
C LEU A 425 -21.20 -19.22 1.09
N ILE A 426 -20.32 -18.29 1.46
CA ILE A 426 -18.99 -18.59 2.01
C ILE A 426 -19.09 -19.47 3.27
N HIS A 427 -18.29 -20.54 3.28
CA HIS A 427 -18.18 -21.55 4.35
C HIS A 427 -19.50 -22.19 4.77
N THR A 428 -20.42 -22.31 3.83
CA THR A 428 -21.66 -23.09 3.98
C THR A 428 -21.68 -24.27 3.00
N VAL A 429 -22.59 -25.22 3.21
CA VAL A 429 -22.74 -26.38 2.31
C VAL A 429 -23.31 -25.98 0.95
N GLU A 430 -23.89 -24.79 0.85
CA GLU A 430 -24.38 -24.19 -0.38
C GLU A 430 -23.24 -23.63 -1.26
N ASP A 431 -22.00 -23.57 -0.79
CA ASP A 431 -20.85 -23.25 -1.65
C ASP A 431 -20.46 -24.43 -2.56
N ASP A 432 -21.33 -24.71 -3.53
CA ASP A 432 -21.21 -25.80 -4.48
C ASP A 432 -21.06 -25.32 -5.94
N ILE A 433 -20.75 -26.27 -6.83
CA ILE A 433 -20.49 -26.01 -8.25
C ILE A 433 -21.68 -25.37 -9.00
N SER A 434 -22.90 -25.54 -8.48
CA SER A 434 -24.09 -24.94 -9.04
C SER A 434 -24.12 -23.42 -8.86
N ASN A 435 -23.28 -22.83 -8.00
CA ASN A 435 -23.17 -21.38 -7.81
C ASN A 435 -22.10 -20.70 -8.68
N ILE A 436 -21.50 -21.44 -9.61
CA ILE A 436 -20.49 -20.92 -10.54
C ILE A 436 -21.09 -20.58 -11.90
N ASP A 437 -20.82 -19.35 -12.36
CA ASP A 437 -21.16 -18.82 -13.68
C ASP A 437 -19.94 -18.86 -14.62
N LYS A 438 -20.04 -19.66 -15.67
CA LYS A 438 -18.97 -19.85 -16.66
C LYS A 438 -18.66 -18.60 -17.46
N GLU A 439 -19.65 -17.77 -17.79
CA GLU A 439 -19.40 -16.54 -18.56
C GLU A 439 -18.55 -15.58 -17.77
N ARG A 440 -18.84 -15.45 -16.48
CA ARG A 440 -18.09 -14.59 -15.57
C ARG A 440 -16.68 -15.11 -15.29
N LEU A 441 -16.50 -16.43 -15.25
CA LEU A 441 -15.16 -17.02 -15.30
C LEU A 441 -14.41 -16.62 -16.57
N GLY A 442 -15.09 -16.68 -17.73
CA GLY A 442 -14.53 -16.20 -19.00
C GLY A 442 -14.07 -14.74 -18.94
N GLU A 443 -14.94 -13.84 -18.49
CA GLU A 443 -14.62 -12.40 -18.37
C GLU A 443 -13.41 -12.15 -17.46
N ALA A 444 -13.39 -12.77 -16.28
CA ALA A 444 -12.29 -12.64 -15.33
C ALA A 444 -10.98 -13.25 -15.85
N GLY A 445 -11.04 -14.42 -16.48
CA GLY A 445 -9.87 -15.07 -17.08
C GLY A 445 -9.23 -14.22 -18.19
N MET A 446 -10.06 -13.60 -19.03
CA MET A 446 -9.61 -12.68 -20.08
C MET A 446 -8.98 -11.40 -19.53
N LEU A 447 -9.54 -10.85 -18.44
CA LEU A 447 -8.92 -9.74 -17.71
C LEU A 447 -7.55 -10.15 -17.19
N MET A 448 -7.47 -11.28 -16.50
CA MET A 448 -6.22 -11.81 -15.94
C MET A 448 -5.14 -12.03 -16.99
N LEU A 449 -5.46 -12.71 -18.10
CA LEU A 449 -4.52 -12.93 -19.21
C LEU A 449 -3.98 -11.62 -19.78
N SER A 450 -4.79 -10.58 -19.80
CA SER A 450 -4.35 -9.29 -20.33
C SER A 450 -3.43 -8.53 -19.40
N LEU A 451 -3.64 -8.69 -18.09
CA LEU A 451 -2.71 -8.18 -17.10
C LEU A 451 -1.40 -8.95 -17.17
N ILE A 452 -1.47 -10.27 -17.26
CA ILE A 452 -0.29 -11.13 -17.36
C ILE A 452 0.47 -10.88 -18.66
N ASP A 453 -0.19 -10.75 -19.82
CA ASP A 453 0.42 -10.35 -21.10
C ASP A 453 1.15 -9.01 -20.96
N TYR A 454 0.47 -8.02 -20.39
CA TYR A 454 1.03 -6.69 -20.15
C TYR A 454 2.28 -6.75 -19.26
N PHE A 455 2.22 -7.42 -18.12
CA PHE A 455 3.29 -7.39 -17.14
C PHE A 455 4.43 -8.37 -17.42
N ALA A 456 4.13 -9.58 -17.88
CA ALA A 456 5.13 -10.63 -18.09
C ALA A 456 5.79 -10.57 -19.48
N PHE A 457 5.08 -10.14 -20.53
CA PHE A 457 5.55 -10.25 -21.92
C PHE A 457 5.94 -8.89 -22.54
N SER A 458 5.20 -7.82 -22.27
CA SER A 458 5.43 -6.52 -22.93
C SER A 458 6.69 -5.76 -22.44
N ALA A 459 7.26 -6.13 -21.29
CA ALA A 459 8.39 -5.46 -20.63
C ALA A 459 8.23 -3.95 -20.41
N LYS A 460 7.00 -3.46 -20.20
CA LYS A 460 6.84 -2.14 -19.58
C LYS A 460 7.19 -2.23 -18.10
N ASP A 461 8.46 -1.97 -17.85
CA ASP A 461 8.99 -1.77 -16.52
C ASP A 461 8.38 -0.47 -15.98
N ILE A 462 7.38 -0.61 -15.10
CA ILE A 462 6.78 0.49 -14.35
C ILE A 462 7.89 1.31 -13.65
N SER A 463 8.99 0.66 -13.26
CA SER A 463 10.07 1.31 -12.52
C SER A 463 11.11 2.04 -13.39
N LYS A 464 11.18 1.75 -14.70
CA LYS A 464 12.19 2.34 -15.62
C LYS A 464 11.64 3.25 -16.72
N ASN A 465 10.34 3.30 -16.92
CA ASN A 465 9.72 4.33 -17.74
C ASN A 465 9.01 5.36 -16.86
N VAL A 466 9.76 5.93 -15.91
CA VAL A 466 9.58 7.34 -15.59
C VAL A 466 10.09 8.12 -16.80
N ILE A 467 9.33 8.06 -17.91
CA ILE A 467 9.15 9.26 -18.69
C ILE A 467 8.57 10.21 -17.64
N SER A 468 9.37 11.19 -17.20
CA SER A 468 8.88 12.12 -16.19
C SER A 468 7.53 12.64 -16.66
N LYS A 469 6.59 12.92 -15.75
CA LYS A 469 5.31 13.51 -16.15
C LYS A 469 5.58 14.66 -17.14
N GLU A 470 6.63 15.45 -16.93
CA GLU A 470 7.10 16.50 -17.84
C GLU A 470 7.40 16.01 -19.28
N GLN A 471 8.10 14.88 -19.47
CA GLN A 471 8.39 14.34 -20.81
C GLN A 471 7.14 13.78 -21.52
N LEU A 472 6.19 13.21 -20.77
CA LEU A 472 4.93 12.70 -21.32
C LEU A 472 3.96 13.85 -21.65
N TYR A 473 4.03 14.95 -20.91
CA TYR A 473 3.38 16.22 -21.22
C TYR A 473 3.98 16.84 -22.49
N ALA A 474 5.31 16.95 -22.59
CA ALA A 474 5.99 17.52 -23.77
C ALA A 474 5.63 16.75 -25.06
N LEU A 475 5.64 15.42 -25.04
CA LEU A 475 5.27 14.60 -26.20
C LEU A 475 3.79 14.70 -26.60
N LYS A 476 2.88 15.03 -25.66
CA LYS A 476 1.45 15.22 -25.93
C LYS A 476 1.08 16.65 -26.31
N THR A 477 1.79 17.65 -25.80
CA THR A 477 1.46 19.06 -26.01
C THR A 477 2.10 19.62 -27.28
N ILE A 478 3.31 19.19 -27.66
CA ILE A 478 4.00 19.65 -28.88
C ILE A 478 3.14 19.46 -30.15
N PRO A 479 2.49 18.31 -30.39
CA PRO A 479 1.61 18.14 -31.56
C PRO A 479 0.39 19.07 -31.51
N ILE A 480 -0.17 19.32 -30.32
CA ILE A 480 -1.35 20.18 -30.14
C ILE A 480 -1.00 21.65 -30.41
N TYR A 481 0.15 22.13 -29.94
CA TYR A 481 0.65 23.47 -30.24
C TYR A 481 0.95 23.64 -31.73
N PHE A 482 1.62 22.67 -32.37
CA PHE A 482 1.85 22.70 -33.82
C PHE A 482 0.54 22.71 -34.62
N SER A 483 -0.44 21.91 -34.20
CA SER A 483 -1.77 21.85 -34.84
C SER A 483 -2.51 23.17 -34.73
N ALA A 484 -2.49 23.80 -33.55
CA ALA A 484 -3.16 25.07 -33.30
C ALA A 484 -2.50 26.24 -34.06
N ILE A 485 -1.16 26.31 -34.05
CA ILE A 485 -0.40 27.34 -34.78
C ILE A 485 -0.63 27.18 -36.29
N PHE A 486 -0.65 25.95 -36.80
CA PHE A 486 -0.92 25.66 -38.21
C PHE A 486 -2.34 26.06 -38.62
N LEU A 487 -3.35 25.77 -37.78
CA LEU A 487 -4.74 26.16 -38.05
C LEU A 487 -4.92 27.68 -38.05
N ILE A 488 -4.28 28.37 -37.10
CA ILE A 488 -4.30 29.84 -37.00
C ILE A 488 -3.61 30.45 -38.25
N GLY A 489 -2.48 29.89 -38.67
CA GLY A 489 -1.79 30.29 -39.90
C GLY A 489 -2.65 30.11 -41.16
N LEU A 490 -3.35 28.97 -41.28
CA LEU A 490 -4.28 28.71 -42.39
C LEU A 490 -5.44 29.69 -42.43
N VAL A 491 -6.06 29.97 -41.28
CA VAL A 491 -7.17 30.94 -41.17
C VAL A 491 -6.70 32.35 -41.52
N PHE A 492 -5.50 32.73 -41.07
CA PHE A 492 -4.91 34.03 -41.39
C PHE A 492 -4.60 34.18 -42.88
N ILE A 493 -3.99 33.16 -43.50
CA ILE A 493 -3.71 33.14 -44.94
C ILE A 493 -5.00 33.20 -45.74
N PHE A 494 -6.04 32.44 -45.38
CA PHE A 494 -7.34 32.47 -46.05
C PHE A 494 -8.03 33.83 -45.90
N ALA A 495 -7.98 34.44 -44.72
CA ALA A 495 -8.55 35.75 -44.47
C ALA A 495 -7.85 36.84 -45.30
N VAL A 496 -6.51 36.86 -45.31
CA VAL A 496 -5.71 37.82 -46.10
C VAL A 496 -5.93 37.62 -47.60
N LYS A 497 -5.98 36.37 -48.08
CA LYS A 497 -6.18 36.06 -49.51
C LYS A 497 -7.60 36.39 -49.99
N SER A 498 -8.62 36.16 -49.16
CA SER A 498 -10.01 36.58 -49.44
C SER A 498 -10.18 38.09 -49.46
N ILE A 499 -9.50 38.82 -48.57
CA ILE A 499 -9.53 40.29 -48.52
C ILE A 499 -8.78 40.90 -49.72
N ASN A 500 -7.64 40.31 -50.12
CA ASN A 500 -6.85 40.80 -51.27
C ASN A 500 -7.53 40.56 -52.63
N LYS A 501 -8.38 39.55 -52.76
CA LYS A 501 -9.07 39.23 -54.03
C LYS A 501 -10.30 40.08 -54.35
N ASN A 502 -10.76 40.93 -53.41
CA ASN A 502 -12.02 41.64 -53.57
C ASN A 502 -11.87 43.14 -53.25
N GLU A 503 -11.59 43.95 -54.29
CA GLU A 503 -11.35 45.40 -54.17
C GLU A 503 -12.50 46.15 -53.49
N LYS A 504 -13.74 45.66 -53.66
CA LYS A 504 -14.93 46.20 -53.01
C LYS A 504 -14.93 45.99 -51.49
N LEU A 505 -14.39 44.87 -50.99
CA LEU A 505 -14.22 44.64 -49.55
C LEU A 505 -13.07 45.47 -48.97
N LYS A 506 -11.98 45.64 -49.72
CA LYS A 506 -10.80 46.44 -49.34
C LYS A 506 -11.15 47.90 -49.05
N LYS A 507 -11.99 48.52 -49.91
CA LYS A 507 -12.47 49.90 -49.73
C LYS A 507 -13.51 50.07 -48.60
N LYS A 508 -14.29 49.03 -48.29
CA LYS A 508 -15.48 49.14 -47.41
C LYS A 508 -15.21 48.79 -45.93
N LEU A 509 -14.18 47.99 -45.64
CA LEU A 509 -13.91 47.50 -44.28
C LEU A 509 -12.80 48.25 -43.54
N GLY A 510 -11.93 49.00 -44.24
CA GLY A 510 -10.77 49.67 -43.62
C GLY A 510 -9.85 48.68 -42.85
N ARG A 511 -8.92 49.19 -42.03
CA ARG A 511 -8.00 48.36 -41.21
C ARG A 511 -8.70 47.54 -40.10
N ARG A 512 -10.03 47.60 -39.98
CA ARG A 512 -10.80 47.03 -38.85
C ARG A 512 -10.81 45.49 -38.77
N PRO A 513 -10.85 44.70 -39.87
CA PRO A 513 -10.82 43.23 -39.79
C PRO A 513 -9.47 42.68 -39.30
N ILE A 514 -8.38 43.41 -39.57
CA ILE A 514 -7.04 43.08 -39.10
C ILE A 514 -7.00 43.24 -37.58
N PHE A 515 -7.59 44.32 -37.06
CA PHE A 515 -7.69 44.57 -35.63
C PHE A 515 -8.53 43.50 -34.91
N THR A 516 -9.67 43.09 -35.46
CA THR A 516 -10.50 42.02 -34.85
C THR A 516 -9.79 40.67 -34.86
N SER A 517 -9.04 40.36 -35.92
CA SER A 517 -8.27 39.12 -36.03
C SER A 517 -7.09 39.11 -35.06
N ILE A 518 -6.39 40.24 -34.90
CA ILE A 518 -5.33 40.42 -33.90
C ILE A 518 -5.92 40.31 -32.49
N LEU A 519 -7.08 40.91 -32.22
CA LEU A 519 -7.73 40.84 -30.91
C LEU A 519 -8.11 39.41 -30.53
N ILE A 520 -8.63 38.62 -31.48
CA ILE A 520 -8.96 37.20 -31.28
C ILE A 520 -7.69 36.38 -31.03
N VAL A 521 -6.60 36.64 -31.78
CA VAL A 521 -5.31 35.97 -31.58
C VAL A 521 -4.69 36.33 -30.23
N VAL A 522 -4.76 37.60 -29.81
CA VAL A 522 -4.29 38.06 -28.49
C VAL A 522 -5.13 37.42 -27.39
N MET A 523 -6.47 37.38 -27.50
CA MET A 523 -7.33 36.69 -26.53
C MET A 523 -7.00 35.20 -26.42
N LEU A 524 -6.80 34.51 -27.55
CA LEU A 524 -6.45 33.10 -27.56
C LEU A 524 -5.05 32.85 -26.98
N LEU A 525 -4.09 33.74 -27.22
CA LEU A 525 -2.75 33.69 -26.62
C LEU A 525 -2.80 33.98 -25.11
N SER A 526 -3.59 34.96 -24.67
CA SER A 526 -3.76 35.26 -23.24
C SER A 526 -4.43 34.12 -22.47
N ILE A 527 -5.40 33.43 -23.08
CA ILE A 527 -6.03 32.22 -22.52
C ILE A 527 -5.05 31.05 -22.49
N LEU A 528 -4.22 30.89 -23.53
CA LEU A 528 -3.15 29.88 -23.55
C LEU A 528 -2.11 30.13 -22.45
N ILE A 529 -1.67 31.39 -22.29
CA ILE A 529 -0.69 31.81 -21.29
C ILE A 529 -1.25 31.61 -19.87
N TYR A 530 -2.50 32.02 -19.62
CA TYR A 530 -3.17 31.84 -18.33
C TYR A 530 -3.30 30.35 -17.92
N ASN A 531 -3.68 29.47 -18.85
CA ASN A 531 -3.74 28.03 -18.57
C ASN A 531 -2.35 27.41 -18.36
N SER A 532 -1.31 27.89 -19.06
CA SER A 532 0.06 27.44 -18.81
C SER A 532 0.61 27.93 -17.46
N SER A 533 0.20 29.11 -16.98
CA SER A 533 0.59 29.64 -15.67
C SER A 533 -0.10 28.91 -14.52
N TYR A 534 -1.37 28.49 -14.69
CA TYR A 534 -2.14 27.73 -13.70
C TYR A 534 -1.54 26.32 -13.45
N GLU A 535 -1.13 25.61 -14.50
CA GLU A 535 -0.49 24.29 -14.35
C GLU A 535 1.01 24.40 -13.98
N ALA A 536 1.68 25.47 -14.40
CA ALA A 536 3.05 25.74 -13.96
C ALA A 536 3.10 26.08 -12.46
N GLU A 537 2.12 26.76 -11.87
CA GLU A 537 2.11 27.04 -10.42
C GLU A 537 1.85 25.79 -9.56
N GLU A 538 1.06 24.81 -10.02
CA GLU A 538 0.97 23.49 -9.37
C GLU A 538 2.30 22.71 -9.47
N THR A 539 3.08 22.93 -10.54
CA THR A 539 4.37 22.25 -10.74
C THR A 539 5.54 22.99 -10.07
N ILE A 540 5.46 24.32 -9.92
CA ILE A 540 6.48 25.18 -9.28
C ILE A 540 6.31 25.22 -7.76
N ALA A 541 5.18 24.73 -7.22
CA ALA A 541 4.98 24.53 -5.79
C ALA A 541 5.83 23.40 -5.15
N VAL A 542 6.78 22.80 -5.87
CA VAL A 542 7.77 21.89 -5.29
C VAL A 542 9.19 22.21 -5.79
N LYS A 543 9.73 23.33 -5.33
CA LYS A 543 11.11 23.30 -4.81
C LYS A 543 11.01 23.52 -3.31
N PRO A 544 11.42 22.57 -2.46
CA PRO A 544 11.57 22.87 -1.06
C PRO A 544 12.67 23.94 -0.97
N LEU A 545 12.27 25.17 -0.67
CA LEU A 545 13.13 26.05 0.10
C LEU A 545 13.26 25.37 1.46
N LEU A 546 14.32 24.57 1.61
CA LEU A 546 14.71 23.91 2.85
C LEU A 546 14.81 24.98 3.94
N LYS A 547 13.77 25.11 4.75
CA LYS A 547 13.87 25.82 6.02
C LYS A 547 14.36 24.83 7.07
N PRO A 548 15.40 25.17 7.85
CA PRO A 548 15.80 24.36 8.98
C PRO A 548 14.67 24.31 10.02
N TRP A 549 14.60 23.16 10.71
CA TRP A 549 13.74 22.84 11.85
C TRP A 549 13.49 24.03 12.79
N GLU A 550 12.22 24.35 13.08
CA GLU A 550 11.85 25.47 13.96
C GLU A 550 12.05 25.17 15.47
N ASN A 551 12.02 23.89 15.88
CA ASN A 551 12.17 23.48 17.28
C ASN A 551 13.58 22.95 17.62
N GLN A 552 14.61 23.74 17.35
CA GLN A 552 15.96 23.40 17.84
C GLN A 552 16.08 23.74 19.32
N VAL A 553 16.25 22.73 20.18
CA VAL A 553 16.59 23.00 21.58
C VAL A 553 18.10 23.21 21.68
N LYS A 554 18.50 24.43 22.03
CA LYS A 554 19.89 24.74 22.39
C LYS A 554 20.13 24.17 23.79
N VAL A 555 20.83 23.05 23.87
CA VAL A 555 21.28 22.47 25.13
C VAL A 555 22.50 23.27 25.58
N THR A 556 22.41 23.95 26.71
CA THR A 556 23.27 25.06 27.21
C THR A 556 24.73 24.71 27.52
N GLY A 557 25.27 23.58 27.04
CA GLY A 557 26.65 23.20 27.27
C GLY A 557 27.62 23.95 26.35
N GLU A 558 28.13 25.11 26.77
CA GLU A 558 29.30 25.72 26.13
C GLU A 558 30.57 24.93 26.50
N ASN A 559 31.36 24.51 25.50
CA ASN A 559 32.67 23.83 25.60
C ASN A 559 32.68 22.29 25.60
N ILE A 560 31.69 21.65 24.98
CA ILE A 560 31.73 20.20 24.73
C ILE A 560 32.71 19.91 23.59
N GLU A 561 33.70 19.05 23.84
CA GLU A 561 34.73 18.70 22.85
C GLU A 561 34.36 17.49 22.00
N LYS A 562 33.64 16.51 22.57
CA LYS A 562 33.27 15.26 21.90
C LYS A 562 31.99 14.67 22.48
N ILE A 563 31.13 14.13 21.62
CA ILE A 563 30.03 13.23 22.03
C ILE A 563 30.62 11.82 22.06
N LEU A 564 30.54 11.15 23.22
CA LEU A 564 31.10 9.81 23.44
C LEU A 564 30.06 8.73 23.17
N ASP A 565 28.84 8.91 23.65
CA ASP A 565 27.72 8.00 23.40
C ASP A 565 26.37 8.71 23.58
N PHE A 566 25.30 8.09 23.10
CA PHE A 566 23.94 8.62 23.12
C PHE A 566 22.97 7.44 23.32
N GLN A 567 22.00 7.56 24.24
CA GLN A 567 21.00 6.53 24.51
C GLN A 567 19.64 7.17 24.81
N ILE A 568 18.56 6.50 24.46
CA ILE A 568 17.19 6.94 24.75
C ILE A 568 16.47 5.83 25.51
N ASP A 569 16.03 6.16 26.72
CA ASP A 569 15.16 5.33 27.56
C ASP A 569 13.87 6.15 27.86
N ASP A 570 13.51 6.33 29.14
CA ASP A 570 12.47 7.29 29.55
C ASP A 570 12.88 8.75 29.29
N ASN A 571 14.19 9.02 29.27
CA ASN A 571 14.82 10.31 29.00
C ASN A 571 15.89 10.15 27.90
N ILE A 572 16.35 11.27 27.36
CA ILE A 572 17.42 11.34 26.36
C ILE A 572 18.76 11.53 27.10
N ASN A 573 19.62 10.52 27.08
CA ASN A 573 20.88 10.53 27.81
C ASN A 573 22.08 10.70 26.85
N ILE A 574 22.93 11.69 27.09
CA ILE A 574 24.05 12.04 26.21
C ILE A 574 25.34 12.03 27.01
N LEU A 575 26.25 11.11 26.67
CA LEU A 575 27.58 11.05 27.26
C LEU A 575 28.53 11.94 26.44
N VAL A 576 29.10 12.96 27.07
CA VAL A 576 29.97 13.93 26.40
C VAL A 576 31.27 14.15 27.16
N LYS A 577 32.31 14.58 26.44
CA LYS A 577 33.59 15.01 27.00
C LYS A 577 33.73 16.51 26.86
N ASP A 578 34.02 17.20 27.95
CA ASP A 578 34.41 18.61 27.96
C ASP A 578 35.80 18.78 28.61
N LYS A 579 36.19 20.03 28.90
CA LYS A 579 37.48 20.34 29.54
C LYS A 579 37.61 19.82 30.97
N LYS A 580 36.50 19.64 31.70
CA LYS A 580 36.48 19.17 33.09
C LYS A 580 36.51 17.65 33.18
N GLY A 581 36.01 16.96 32.16
CA GLY A 581 36.03 15.50 32.10
C GLY A 581 34.89 14.92 31.27
N ILE A 582 34.50 13.70 31.59
CA ILE A 582 33.35 13.02 30.98
C ILE A 582 32.11 13.33 31.81
N LYS A 583 31.01 13.69 31.17
CA LYS A 583 29.73 14.00 31.83
C LYS A 583 28.56 13.37 31.08
N ILE A 584 27.50 13.08 31.81
CA ILE A 584 26.21 12.67 31.26
C ILE A 584 25.23 13.85 31.35
N ILE A 585 24.57 14.14 30.24
CA ILE A 585 23.50 15.15 30.13
C ILE A 585 22.20 14.39 29.90
N VAL A 586 21.22 14.60 30.78
CA VAL A 586 19.89 13.99 30.68
C VAL A 586 18.91 15.05 30.22
N LEU A 587 18.22 14.81 29.12
CA LEU A 587 17.15 15.67 28.60
C LEU A 587 15.80 14.96 28.73
N ASP A 588 14.74 15.73 28.96
CA ASP A 588 13.39 15.22 28.74
C ASP A 588 13.09 15.04 27.23
N LYS A 589 11.93 14.46 26.93
CA LYS A 589 11.52 14.16 25.54
C LYS A 589 11.22 15.43 24.72
N ASP A 590 11.06 16.58 25.37
CA ASP A 590 10.94 17.91 24.75
C ASP A 590 12.31 18.57 24.52
N GLY A 591 13.41 17.87 24.84
CA GLY A 591 14.78 18.31 24.66
C GLY A 591 15.32 19.25 25.75
N LYS A 592 14.57 19.48 26.84
CA LYS A 592 15.02 20.33 27.96
C LYS A 592 15.94 19.54 28.88
N VAL A 593 17.00 20.20 29.37
CA VAL A 593 17.93 19.59 30.33
C VAL A 593 17.21 19.32 31.64
N LYS A 594 17.16 18.04 32.04
CA LYS A 594 16.70 17.58 33.34
C LYS A 594 17.84 17.49 34.35
N ASP A 595 19.00 17.00 33.92
CA ASP A 595 20.16 16.78 34.78
C ASP A 595 21.48 16.84 34.00
N GLU A 596 22.57 17.21 34.68
CA GLU A 596 23.94 17.20 34.16
C GLU A 596 24.91 16.77 35.26
N LYS A 597 25.60 15.64 35.07
CA LYS A 597 26.50 15.05 36.07
C LYS A 597 27.89 14.77 35.51
N LEU A 598 28.93 15.29 36.17
CA LEU A 598 30.33 14.95 35.88
C LEU A 598 30.64 13.55 36.44
N LEU A 599 31.22 12.68 35.62
CA LEU A 599 31.56 11.32 35.98
C LEU A 599 33.05 11.22 36.34
N LYS A 600 33.37 10.51 37.42
CA LYS A 600 34.75 10.21 37.85
C LYS A 600 35.35 9.08 36.98
N ILE A 601 35.40 9.28 35.66
CA ILE A 601 35.90 8.32 34.67
C ILE A 601 37.16 8.89 34.00
N PRO A 602 38.27 8.11 33.90
CA PRO A 602 39.44 8.55 33.16
C PRO A 602 39.13 8.66 31.66
N TYR A 603 39.66 9.71 31.02
CA TYR A 603 39.57 9.88 29.57
C TYR A 603 40.83 9.35 28.88
N GLU A 604 40.66 8.36 28.01
CA GLU A 604 41.70 7.87 27.12
C GLU A 604 41.23 8.01 25.67
N LYS A 605 42.06 8.62 24.83
CA LYS A 605 41.67 9.09 23.48
C LYS A 605 41.13 7.97 22.57
N ASN A 606 41.63 6.75 22.74
CA ASN A 606 41.29 5.59 21.92
C ASN A 606 40.36 4.60 22.64
N SER A 607 39.87 4.94 23.82
CA SER A 607 38.97 4.08 24.58
C SER A 607 37.53 4.20 24.10
N LYS A 608 36.80 3.08 24.18
CA LYS A 608 35.36 3.02 23.90
C LYS A 608 34.59 3.28 25.19
N TYR A 609 33.52 4.07 25.09
CA TYR A 609 32.60 4.41 26.17
C TYR A 609 31.20 4.07 25.68
N VAL A 610 30.43 3.29 26.45
CA VAL A 610 29.08 2.84 26.11
C VAL A 610 28.16 3.08 27.30
N LEU A 611 27.06 3.78 27.07
CA LEU A 611 25.98 4.02 28.01
C LEU A 611 24.90 2.94 27.84
N SER A 612 24.49 2.32 28.94
CA SER A 612 23.41 1.33 28.96
C SER A 612 22.73 1.30 30.32
N GLU A 613 21.42 1.57 30.37
CA GLU A 613 20.57 1.58 31.57
C GLU A 613 21.19 2.37 32.75
N ASN A 614 21.56 3.63 32.53
CA ASN A 614 22.21 4.48 33.54
C ASN A 614 23.57 3.97 34.07
N LYS A 615 24.21 3.03 33.37
CA LYS A 615 25.59 2.60 33.62
C LYS A 615 26.49 3.01 32.46
N VAL A 616 27.74 3.39 32.77
CA VAL A 616 28.75 3.70 31.77
C VAL A 616 29.81 2.61 31.78
N TYR A 617 29.90 1.88 30.68
CA TYR A 617 30.95 0.91 30.40
C TYR A 617 32.08 1.58 29.65
N TYR A 618 33.33 1.35 30.06
CA TYR A 618 34.48 1.95 29.39
C TYR A 618 35.73 1.09 29.47
N THR A 619 36.61 1.23 28.47
CA THR A 619 37.93 0.61 28.51
C THR A 619 38.96 1.57 29.11
N TYR A 620 39.82 1.05 29.97
CA TYR A 620 41.01 1.77 30.47
C TYR A 620 42.13 0.76 30.71
N GLU A 621 43.32 1.00 30.17
CA GLU A 621 44.48 0.10 30.30
C GLU A 621 44.17 -1.36 29.90
N LYS A 622 43.39 -1.55 28.81
CA LYS A 622 42.91 -2.87 28.31
C LYS A 622 41.98 -3.63 29.27
N ASN A 623 41.40 -2.96 30.26
CA ASN A 623 40.37 -3.56 31.11
C ASN A 623 39.02 -2.88 30.85
N LEU A 624 37.95 -3.66 30.90
CA LEU A 624 36.57 -3.15 30.82
C LEU A 624 36.09 -2.83 32.23
N PHE A 625 35.65 -1.60 32.44
CA PHE A 625 35.07 -1.12 33.69
C PHE A 625 33.60 -0.74 33.49
N CYS A 626 32.84 -0.76 34.58
CA CYS A 626 31.46 -0.29 34.67
C CYS A 626 31.34 0.71 35.82
N LEU A 627 30.75 1.89 35.57
CA LEU A 627 30.37 2.85 36.59
C LEU A 627 28.83 2.90 36.66
N THR A 628 28.26 2.74 37.85
CA THR A 628 26.82 2.97 38.07
C THR A 628 26.60 4.41 38.52
N ASN A 629 25.43 4.99 38.22
CA ASN A 629 25.12 6.36 38.62
C ASN A 629 25.14 6.59 40.15
N GLU A 630 25.09 5.53 40.96
CA GLU A 630 25.03 5.58 42.43
C GLU A 630 26.39 5.33 43.11
N SER A 631 27.39 4.80 42.40
CA SER A 631 28.70 4.48 42.98
C SER A 631 29.74 5.60 42.75
N GLU A 632 30.61 5.84 43.74
CA GLU A 632 31.75 6.74 43.58
C GLU A 632 32.94 6.11 42.85
N GLY A 633 32.94 4.79 42.69
CA GLY A 633 34.02 4.00 42.07
C GLY A 633 33.52 3.10 40.95
N SER A 634 34.40 2.80 39.99
CA SER A 634 34.14 1.85 38.90
C SER A 634 34.46 0.42 39.31
N GLU A 635 33.63 -0.51 38.86
CA GLU A 635 33.85 -1.94 38.99
C GLU A 635 34.57 -2.48 37.75
N LYS A 636 35.59 -3.33 37.96
CA LYS A 636 36.30 -4.01 36.86
C LYS A 636 35.49 -5.23 36.41
N VAL A 637 35.10 -5.27 35.14
CA VAL A 637 34.21 -6.29 34.57
C VAL A 637 34.97 -7.40 33.85
N LEU A 638 35.95 -7.03 33.01
CA LEU A 638 36.78 -7.95 32.23
C LEU A 638 38.21 -7.41 32.06
N GLU A 639 39.16 -8.31 31.82
CA GLU A 639 40.59 -8.01 31.62
C GLU A 639 41.04 -8.34 30.20
N ASN A 640 42.11 -7.67 29.75
CA ASN A 640 42.77 -7.93 28.45
C ASN A 640 41.85 -7.80 27.23
N ILE A 641 41.00 -6.78 27.24
CA ILE A 641 40.02 -6.49 26.20
C ILE A 641 40.58 -5.50 25.18
N ASN A 642 40.40 -5.81 23.89
CA ASN A 642 40.72 -4.94 22.76
C ASN A 642 39.54 -4.03 22.40
N ASP A 643 38.33 -4.57 22.42
CA ASP A 643 37.07 -3.87 22.09
C ASP A 643 35.90 -4.61 22.73
N PHE A 644 34.77 -3.94 22.93
CA PHE A 644 33.58 -4.53 23.52
C PHE A 644 32.29 -3.90 22.98
N ASP A 645 31.18 -4.61 23.14
CA ASP A 645 29.84 -4.11 22.86
C ASP A 645 28.87 -4.58 23.95
N ILE A 646 27.84 -3.78 24.19
CA ILE A 646 26.80 -4.07 25.18
C ILE A 646 25.47 -4.15 24.43
N LEU A 647 24.74 -5.23 24.63
CA LEU A 647 23.45 -5.48 23.99
C LEU A 647 22.45 -5.99 25.01
N GLU A 648 21.20 -5.55 24.88
CA GLU A 648 20.08 -6.10 25.62
C GLU A 648 19.16 -6.88 24.67
N ASN A 649 18.70 -8.05 25.12
CA ASN A 649 17.76 -8.88 24.37
C ASN A 649 16.83 -9.63 25.33
N GLN A 650 15.51 -9.49 25.13
CA GLN A 650 14.47 -10.10 25.98
C GLN A 650 14.67 -9.83 27.49
N GLY A 651 15.04 -8.60 27.86
CA GLY A 651 15.29 -8.20 29.25
C GLY A 651 16.55 -8.82 29.87
N LYS A 652 17.46 -9.39 29.06
CA LYS A 652 18.76 -9.89 29.49
C LYS A 652 19.87 -9.07 28.85
N LYS A 653 20.86 -8.68 29.67
CA LYS A 653 22.05 -7.98 29.21
C LYS A 653 23.16 -8.95 28.82
N TYR A 654 23.85 -8.61 27.74
CA TYR A 654 24.97 -9.33 27.18
C TYR A 654 26.15 -8.38 26.98
N ILE A 655 27.31 -8.78 27.50
CA ILE A 655 28.60 -8.13 27.27
C ILE A 655 29.35 -8.99 26.25
N ILE A 656 29.65 -8.42 25.09
CA ILE A 656 30.40 -9.08 24.04
C ILE A 656 31.75 -8.38 23.95
N ALA A 657 32.82 -9.04 24.40
CA ALA A 657 34.15 -8.44 24.45
C ALA A 657 35.15 -9.26 23.62
N SER A 658 36.07 -8.58 22.95
CA SER A 658 37.15 -9.21 22.21
C SER A 658 38.46 -9.13 22.97
N SER A 659 39.21 -10.22 23.00
CA SER A 659 40.62 -10.25 23.42
C SER A 659 41.51 -10.52 22.20
N LYS A 660 42.80 -10.76 22.44
CA LYS A 660 43.75 -11.17 21.40
C LYS A 660 43.39 -12.51 20.73
N ASP A 661 42.74 -13.41 21.46
CA ASP A 661 42.60 -14.83 21.12
C ASP A 661 41.18 -15.40 21.29
N LYS A 662 40.24 -14.62 21.83
CA LYS A 662 38.85 -15.04 21.98
C LYS A 662 37.86 -13.88 21.93
N ILE A 663 36.61 -14.20 21.66
CA ILE A 663 35.45 -13.36 21.95
C ILE A 663 34.77 -13.91 23.19
N ILE A 664 34.58 -13.08 24.19
CA ILE A 664 33.89 -13.38 25.44
C ILE A 664 32.45 -12.90 25.31
N VAL A 665 31.49 -13.77 25.61
CA VAL A 665 30.08 -13.45 25.66
C VAL A 665 29.61 -13.73 27.08
N LYS A 666 29.33 -12.66 27.83
CA LYS A 666 28.97 -12.72 29.24
C LYS A 666 27.55 -12.22 29.45
N SER A 667 26.72 -13.01 30.10
CA SER A 667 25.44 -12.62 30.66
C SER A 667 25.55 -12.60 32.19
N GLU A 668 24.49 -12.17 32.90
CA GLU A 668 24.47 -12.17 34.37
C GLU A 668 24.64 -13.57 34.97
N GLN A 669 24.21 -14.61 34.25
CA GLN A 669 24.14 -15.97 34.76
C GLN A 669 25.27 -16.89 34.24
N TRP A 670 25.97 -16.51 33.16
CA TRP A 670 26.97 -17.37 32.53
C TRP A 670 27.93 -16.58 31.65
N GLU A 671 29.09 -17.18 31.38
CA GLU A 671 30.11 -16.68 30.46
C GLU A 671 30.50 -17.79 29.48
N ASN A 672 30.60 -17.47 28.19
CA ASN A 672 30.99 -18.39 27.13
C ASN A 672 31.97 -17.69 26.18
N ASN A 673 32.71 -18.44 25.37
CA ASN A 673 33.71 -17.88 24.49
C ASN A 673 33.73 -18.47 23.08
N ILE A 674 34.32 -17.70 22.17
CA ILE A 674 34.64 -18.09 20.79
C ILE A 674 36.15 -17.97 20.63
N GLU A 675 36.82 -19.09 20.46
CA GLU A 675 38.28 -19.11 20.22
C GLU A 675 38.58 -18.68 18.77
N ASP A 676 39.24 -17.52 18.60
CA ASP A 676 39.74 -17.02 17.31
C ASP A 676 40.87 -15.99 17.52
N LYS A 677 41.93 -16.02 16.70
CA LYS A 677 43.14 -15.22 16.94
C LYS A 677 43.15 -13.91 16.18
N ASN A 678 43.80 -12.89 16.74
CA ASN A 678 43.99 -11.57 16.13
C ASN A 678 42.68 -10.80 15.91
N ILE A 679 41.76 -10.89 16.87
CA ILE A 679 40.51 -10.13 16.85
C ILE A 679 40.80 -8.67 17.20
N LEU A 680 40.31 -7.76 16.37
CA LEU A 680 40.55 -6.32 16.52
C LEU A 680 39.35 -5.61 17.16
N ASN A 681 38.15 -5.92 16.67
CA ASN A 681 36.92 -5.24 17.06
C ASN A 681 35.77 -6.25 17.09
N VAL A 682 34.79 -6.01 17.96
CA VAL A 682 33.57 -6.81 18.06
C VAL A 682 32.37 -5.91 18.21
N LEU A 683 31.28 -6.32 17.57
CA LEU A 683 29.99 -5.65 17.66
C LEU A 683 28.87 -6.72 17.65
N ALA A 684 27.76 -6.44 18.30
CA ALA A 684 26.65 -7.39 18.43
C ALA A 684 25.28 -6.75 18.16
N GLN A 685 24.38 -7.51 17.55
CA GLN A 685 23.00 -7.05 17.31
C GLN A 685 22.02 -8.23 17.31
N VAL A 686 20.77 -8.00 17.74
CA VAL A 686 19.69 -9.01 17.77
C VAL A 686 19.06 -9.17 16.38
N ASP A 687 18.75 -10.42 15.98
CA ASP A 687 17.97 -10.72 14.77
C ASP A 687 16.47 -10.99 15.06
N TYR A 688 15.64 -11.16 14.02
CA TYR A 688 14.19 -11.44 14.16
C TYR A 688 13.78 -12.72 14.86
N LYS A 689 14.72 -13.65 15.09
CA LYS A 689 14.47 -14.87 15.86
C LYS A 689 15.00 -14.71 17.28
N ASP A 690 15.24 -13.47 17.71
CA ASP A 690 15.83 -13.09 18.98
C ASP A 690 17.21 -13.74 19.21
N ARG A 691 17.97 -14.01 18.14
CA ARG A 691 19.35 -14.52 18.22
C ARG A 691 20.33 -13.34 18.23
N ILE A 692 21.44 -13.46 18.95
CA ILE A 692 22.48 -12.42 18.95
C ILE A 692 23.48 -12.74 17.84
N PHE A 693 23.60 -11.83 16.88
CA PHE A 693 24.59 -11.89 15.82
C PHE A 693 25.85 -11.13 16.26
N ILE A 694 26.95 -11.85 16.42
CA ILE A 694 28.24 -11.31 16.85
C ILE A 694 29.11 -11.15 15.62
N LEU A 695 29.40 -9.92 15.22
CA LEU A 695 30.26 -9.58 14.10
C LEU A 695 31.62 -9.09 14.59
N TYR A 696 32.70 -9.58 13.98
CA TYR A 696 34.03 -9.17 14.41
C TYR A 696 35.05 -9.10 13.27
N LYS A 697 36.06 -8.25 13.48
CA LYS A 697 37.19 -8.06 12.58
C LYS A 697 38.36 -8.90 13.04
N GLN A 698 38.96 -9.64 12.12
CA GLN A 698 40.17 -10.40 12.36
C GLN A 698 41.28 -9.97 11.41
N LYS A 699 42.47 -9.71 11.94
CA LYS A 699 43.65 -9.38 11.14
C LYS A 699 44.24 -10.64 10.49
N ASP A 700 44.42 -10.61 9.17
CA ASP A 700 44.97 -11.72 8.37
C ASP A 700 45.90 -11.19 7.26
N LYS A 701 47.22 -11.33 7.47
CA LYS A 701 48.32 -11.07 6.50
C LYS A 701 48.03 -9.96 5.46
N GLY A 702 47.92 -8.70 5.91
CA GLY A 702 47.69 -7.53 5.05
C GLY A 702 46.23 -7.30 4.64
N SER A 703 45.29 -8.02 5.26
CA SER A 703 43.85 -7.88 5.07
C SER A 703 43.09 -8.01 6.40
N ILE A 704 41.84 -7.57 6.40
CA ILE A 704 40.90 -7.78 7.51
C ILE A 704 39.81 -8.75 7.05
N LEU A 705 39.66 -9.85 7.79
CA LEU A 705 38.54 -10.77 7.65
C LEU A 705 37.37 -10.25 8.48
N ILE A 706 36.19 -10.22 7.87
CA ILE A 706 34.93 -10.00 8.56
C ILE A 706 34.30 -11.37 8.81
N LYS A 707 34.10 -11.70 10.08
CA LYS A 707 33.49 -12.97 10.52
C LYS A 707 32.28 -12.69 11.38
N TYR A 708 31.42 -13.69 11.49
CA TYR A 708 30.34 -13.68 12.47
C TYR A 708 30.17 -15.00 13.19
N ALA A 709 29.49 -14.94 14.34
CA ALA A 709 28.93 -16.07 15.06
C ALA A 709 27.51 -15.72 15.54
N LEU A 710 26.72 -16.74 15.87
CA LEU A 710 25.36 -16.60 16.39
C LEU A 710 25.32 -17.13 17.82
N LEU A 711 24.72 -16.38 18.74
CA LEU A 711 24.19 -16.91 19.99
C LEU A 711 22.71 -17.22 19.81
N ASN A 712 22.35 -18.50 19.91
CA ASN A 712 20.96 -18.93 19.85
C ASN A 712 20.24 -18.64 21.17
N ALA A 713 18.90 -18.67 21.15
CA ALA A 713 18.06 -18.47 22.33
C ALA A 713 18.32 -19.50 23.46
N ASP A 714 18.90 -20.66 23.14
CA ASP A 714 19.31 -21.68 24.12
C ASP A 714 20.70 -21.41 24.74
N GLY A 715 21.31 -20.25 24.46
CA GLY A 715 22.61 -19.84 24.97
C GLY A 715 23.82 -20.50 24.27
N LYS A 716 23.62 -21.28 23.20
CA LYS A 716 24.72 -21.91 22.47
C LYS A 716 25.28 -21.00 21.38
N LEU A 717 26.60 -20.89 21.35
CA LEU A 717 27.37 -20.17 20.32
C LEU A 717 27.64 -21.06 19.10
N SER A 718 27.44 -20.49 17.91
CA SER A 718 27.83 -21.14 16.64
C SER A 718 29.33 -21.02 16.39
N LYS A 719 29.87 -21.91 15.56
CA LYS A 719 31.23 -21.73 15.02
C LYS A 719 31.31 -20.44 14.19
N PRO A 720 32.46 -19.74 14.20
CA PRO A 720 32.68 -18.60 13.32
C PRO A 720 32.57 -18.92 11.84
N VAL A 721 31.99 -17.99 11.09
CA VAL A 721 31.87 -18.08 9.64
C VAL A 721 32.43 -16.82 9.00
N LYS A 722 33.29 -17.00 7.98
CA LYS A 722 33.85 -15.90 7.18
C LYS A 722 32.77 -15.30 6.27
N LEU A 723 32.56 -13.98 6.37
CA LEU A 723 31.64 -13.22 5.52
C LEU A 723 32.37 -12.54 4.37
N TYR A 724 33.41 -11.77 4.66
CA TYR A 724 34.05 -10.92 3.66
C TYR A 724 35.52 -10.63 4.00
N THR A 725 36.26 -10.06 3.05
CA THR A 725 37.66 -9.65 3.23
C THR A 725 37.84 -8.21 2.76
N LEU A 726 38.42 -7.37 3.61
CA LEU A 726 38.68 -5.95 3.41
C LEU A 726 40.18 -5.65 3.46
N LYS A 727 40.56 -4.46 3.01
CA LYS A 727 41.91 -3.91 3.25
C LYS A 727 42.06 -3.45 4.70
N GLU A 728 43.29 -3.39 5.20
CA GLU A 728 43.59 -3.19 6.63
C GLU A 728 43.06 -1.88 7.22
N ASP A 729 42.92 -0.82 6.42
CA ASP A 729 42.52 0.51 6.91
C ASP A 729 41.02 0.84 6.68
N SER A 730 40.18 -0.15 6.37
CA SER A 730 38.75 0.08 6.08
C SER A 730 37.95 0.45 7.34
N GLN A 731 37.39 1.67 7.36
CA GLN A 731 36.30 2.05 8.27
C GLN A 731 35.07 1.16 8.01
N LEU A 732 34.32 0.80 9.05
CA LEU A 732 33.19 -0.14 8.93
C LEU A 732 32.06 0.16 9.91
N ALA A 733 30.82 0.01 9.44
CA ALA A 733 29.60 -0.05 10.25
C ALA A 733 28.75 -1.24 9.78
N PHE A 734 27.86 -1.76 10.63
CA PHE A 734 27.04 -2.93 10.30
C PHE A 734 25.65 -2.80 10.91
N GLY A 735 24.64 -3.22 10.18
CA GLY A 735 23.25 -3.20 10.62
C GLY A 735 22.57 -4.51 10.26
N ILE A 736 21.63 -4.96 11.07
CA ILE A 736 20.94 -6.24 10.86
C ILE A 736 19.46 -6.05 11.02
N ASP A 737 18.70 -6.45 9.99
CA ASP A 737 17.23 -6.56 9.96
C ASP A 737 16.79 -8.02 10.07
N LYS A 738 15.47 -8.23 10.17
CA LYS A 738 14.74 -9.49 10.22
C LYS A 738 15.02 -10.50 9.11
N ALA A 739 15.85 -10.20 8.12
CA ALA A 739 16.27 -11.21 7.15
C ALA A 739 17.68 -11.00 6.60
N LYS A 740 18.30 -9.85 6.87
CA LYS A 740 19.49 -9.38 6.16
C LYS A 740 20.45 -8.69 7.11
N GLY A 741 21.73 -8.88 6.88
CA GLY A 741 22.76 -8.02 7.43
C GLY A 741 23.30 -7.07 6.36
N TYR A 742 23.78 -5.93 6.84
CA TYR A 742 24.36 -4.84 6.09
C TYR A 742 25.77 -4.57 6.60
N ILE A 743 26.72 -4.38 5.69
CA ILE A 743 28.09 -3.98 6.03
C ILE A 743 28.43 -2.75 5.22
N PHE A 744 28.68 -1.64 5.89
CA PHE A 744 29.11 -0.37 5.30
C PHE A 744 30.60 -0.23 5.49
N PHE A 745 31.33 0.15 4.46
CA PHE A 745 32.78 0.31 4.58
C PHE A 745 33.35 1.30 3.57
N LYS A 746 34.50 1.87 3.93
CA LYS A 746 35.31 2.70 3.03
C LYS A 746 36.33 1.82 2.30
N GLU A 747 36.45 2.01 0.99
CA GLU A 747 37.50 1.42 0.16
C GLU A 747 38.06 2.49 -0.78
N GLN A 748 39.36 2.79 -0.65
CA GLN A 748 40.00 3.96 -1.29
C GLN A 748 39.30 5.27 -0.88
N GLU A 749 38.79 6.07 -1.83
CA GLU A 749 38.07 7.33 -1.56
C GLU A 749 36.53 7.17 -1.58
N ASP A 750 36.03 5.96 -1.87
CA ASP A 750 34.60 5.68 -2.04
C ASP A 750 34.03 4.87 -0.86
N TYR A 751 32.72 5.00 -0.67
CA TYR A 751 31.97 4.28 0.36
C TYR A 751 31.04 3.26 -0.27
N TYR A 752 30.99 2.09 0.34
CA TYR A 752 30.22 0.95 -0.16
C TYR A 752 29.35 0.38 0.94
N TYR A 753 28.29 -0.32 0.52
CA TYR A 753 27.55 -1.22 1.36
C TYR A 753 27.43 -2.61 0.74
N LEU A 754 27.42 -3.63 1.60
CA LEU A 754 27.14 -5.03 1.27
C LEU A 754 25.85 -5.44 1.96
N THR A 755 25.04 -6.25 1.27
CA THR A 755 23.88 -6.92 1.88
C THR A 755 24.09 -8.43 1.84
N PHE A 756 23.79 -9.13 2.94
CA PHE A 756 23.86 -10.59 3.04
C PHE A 756 22.61 -11.15 3.72
N TYR A 757 22.19 -12.36 3.37
CA TYR A 757 21.05 -13.02 4.02
C TYR A 757 21.48 -13.80 5.25
N LEU A 758 20.63 -13.76 6.28
CA LEU A 758 20.76 -14.58 7.48
C LEU A 758 20.00 -15.91 7.29
N SER A 759 20.55 -16.84 6.51
CA SER A 759 19.93 -18.16 6.28
C SER A 759 20.75 -19.30 6.88
N ASN A 760 20.09 -20.35 7.38
CA ASN A 760 20.73 -21.46 8.07
C ASN A 760 21.62 -22.36 7.15
N ARG A 761 21.74 -22.10 5.84
CA ARG A 761 22.41 -23.06 4.93
C ARG A 761 23.38 -22.52 3.87
N LYS A 762 23.60 -21.21 3.77
CA LYS A 762 24.74 -20.56 3.08
C LYS A 762 24.48 -19.06 3.08
N ASN A 763 25.35 -18.26 3.69
CA ASN A 763 25.27 -16.82 3.58
C ASN A 763 25.78 -16.40 2.20
N ILE A 764 24.84 -16.13 1.30
CA ILE A 764 25.15 -15.60 -0.02
C ILE A 764 25.30 -14.08 0.16
N ILE A 765 26.48 -13.55 -0.12
CA ILE A 765 26.66 -12.11 -0.34
C ILE A 765 25.76 -11.74 -1.52
N VAL A 766 24.80 -10.86 -1.29
CA VAL A 766 23.75 -10.56 -2.27
C VAL A 766 24.25 -9.53 -3.27
N LYS A 767 24.92 -8.47 -2.78
CA LYS A 767 25.36 -7.35 -3.61
C LYS A 767 26.33 -6.43 -2.87
N LYS A 768 27.34 -5.90 -3.57
CA LYS A 768 28.16 -4.74 -3.18
C LYS A 768 27.69 -3.54 -4.00
N GLU A 769 27.37 -2.42 -3.36
CA GLU A 769 26.94 -1.19 -4.03
C GLU A 769 27.70 0.02 -3.48
N LYS A 770 27.97 1.01 -4.35
CA LYS A 770 28.56 2.30 -3.97
C LYS A 770 27.48 3.21 -3.40
N ILE A 771 27.79 3.97 -2.36
CA ILE A 771 26.92 4.99 -1.79
C ILE A 771 27.19 6.30 -2.53
N GLU A 772 26.19 6.81 -3.25
CA GLU A 772 26.24 8.11 -3.93
C GLU A 772 25.15 9.02 -3.36
N LEU A 773 25.56 10.21 -2.90
CA LEU A 773 24.68 11.23 -2.34
C LEU A 773 24.69 12.44 -3.27
N HIS A 774 23.54 13.09 -3.41
CA HIS A 774 23.38 14.30 -4.23
C HIS A 774 22.92 15.46 -3.36
N ASP A 775 23.47 16.65 -3.61
CA ASP A 775 22.99 17.88 -2.99
C ASP A 775 21.67 18.39 -3.61
N ALA A 776 21.12 19.47 -3.06
CA ALA A 776 19.87 20.08 -3.56
C ALA A 776 19.96 20.62 -5.00
N GLY A 777 21.18 20.78 -5.54
CA GLY A 777 21.45 21.15 -6.93
C GLY A 777 21.69 19.95 -7.86
N GLY A 778 21.70 18.72 -7.32
CA GLY A 778 21.94 17.48 -8.06
C GLY A 778 23.41 17.07 -8.20
N ALA A 779 24.36 17.85 -7.66
CA ALA A 779 25.78 17.51 -7.71
C ALA A 779 26.14 16.45 -6.65
N ILE A 780 27.13 15.61 -6.95
CA ILE A 780 27.57 14.53 -6.04
C ILE A 780 28.22 15.15 -4.80
N ALA A 781 27.73 14.76 -3.62
CA ALA A 781 28.29 15.13 -2.33
C ALA A 781 29.41 14.14 -1.92
N LYS A 782 30.52 14.68 -1.42
CA LYS A 782 31.67 13.92 -0.91
C LYS A 782 31.42 13.44 0.51
N ILE A 783 31.27 12.13 0.69
CA ILE A 783 31.06 11.50 2.00
C ILE A 783 32.34 11.61 2.85
N LYS A 784 32.21 12.02 4.12
CA LYS A 784 33.35 12.25 5.03
C LYS A 784 33.69 11.08 5.93
N GLU A 785 32.69 10.30 6.32
CA GLU A 785 32.80 9.20 7.27
C GLU A 785 31.78 8.10 6.96
N VAL A 786 32.06 6.89 7.45
CA VAL A 786 31.13 5.75 7.32
C VAL A 786 29.82 6.05 8.06
N PRO A 787 28.66 5.59 7.55
CA PRO A 787 27.35 5.94 8.12
C PRO A 787 27.22 5.51 9.59
N THR A 788 26.59 6.36 10.40
CA THR A 788 26.15 5.96 11.74
C THR A 788 24.78 5.30 11.62
N ILE A 789 24.67 4.08 12.13
CA ILE A 789 23.43 3.32 12.09
C ILE A 789 22.56 3.75 13.24
N VAL A 790 21.30 4.02 12.92
CA VAL A 790 20.31 4.44 13.89
C VAL A 790 19.37 3.25 14.10
N ASN A 791 19.16 2.86 15.37
CA ASN A 791 18.59 1.57 15.82
C ASN A 791 17.42 0.98 14.99
N ASN A 792 17.31 -0.35 15.00
CA ASN A 792 16.49 -1.16 14.11
C ASN A 792 15.23 -1.78 14.77
N LYS A 793 14.34 -0.96 15.33
CA LYS A 793 12.94 -1.40 15.47
C LYS A 793 12.19 -0.91 14.23
N GLU A 794 11.53 -1.83 13.56
CA GLU A 794 10.80 -1.66 12.30
C GLU A 794 9.77 -0.52 12.42
N ILE A 795 10.19 0.70 12.11
CA ILE A 795 9.28 1.79 11.79
C ILE A 795 8.98 1.63 10.30
N ASP A 796 7.73 1.35 9.99
CA ASP A 796 7.20 1.54 8.64
C ASP A 796 7.80 0.67 7.51
N GLY A 797 8.17 -0.58 7.82
CA GLY A 797 8.62 -1.55 6.81
C GLY A 797 9.99 -1.23 6.19
N ILE A 798 10.76 -0.33 6.82
CA ILE A 798 12.13 0.02 6.45
C ILE A 798 13.10 -0.93 7.16
N ASP A 799 14.01 -1.52 6.39
CA ASP A 799 14.98 -2.52 6.85
C ASP A 799 16.03 -1.91 7.79
N LEU A 800 16.45 -0.65 7.56
CA LEU A 800 17.51 0.03 8.34
C LEU A 800 17.51 1.54 8.11
N TYR A 801 17.78 2.33 9.15
CA TYR A 801 18.02 3.78 9.06
C TYR A 801 19.47 4.14 9.36
N MET A 802 19.99 5.16 8.67
CA MET A 802 21.36 5.67 8.91
C MET A 802 21.47 7.18 8.70
N THR A 803 22.48 7.77 9.31
CA THR A 803 22.91 9.14 9.04
C THR A 803 24.29 9.15 8.37
N ILE A 804 24.47 10.02 7.36
CA ILE A 804 25.77 10.24 6.71
C ILE A 804 26.12 11.73 6.70
N ASN A 805 27.38 12.03 7.02
CA ASN A 805 27.98 13.34 6.83
C ASN A 805 28.66 13.45 5.45
N ALA A 806 28.26 14.45 4.66
CA ALA A 806 28.86 14.69 3.35
C ALA A 806 29.00 16.18 3.03
N GLU A 807 30.02 16.53 2.25
CA GLU A 807 30.29 17.87 1.76
C GLU A 807 29.77 18.04 0.34
N ASN A 808 29.06 19.13 0.02
CA ASN A 808 28.72 19.40 -1.36
C ASN A 808 29.88 20.02 -2.15
N HIS A 809 29.67 20.23 -3.45
CA HIS A 809 30.63 20.84 -4.35
C HIS A 809 31.02 22.30 -3.99
N LEU A 810 30.26 22.98 -3.11
CA LEU A 810 30.52 24.34 -2.63
C LEU A 810 31.22 24.36 -1.26
N GLY A 811 31.66 23.21 -0.75
CA GLY A 811 32.35 23.10 0.54
C GLY A 811 31.43 23.15 1.77
N LYS A 812 30.11 23.06 1.58
CA LYS A 812 29.13 23.05 2.67
C LYS A 812 28.89 21.64 3.17
N ASN A 813 28.80 21.47 4.48
CA ASN A 813 28.63 20.18 5.14
C ASN A 813 27.16 19.88 5.42
N TYR A 814 26.74 18.65 5.13
CA TYR A 814 25.36 18.20 5.20
C TYR A 814 25.24 16.88 5.95
N ILE A 815 24.11 16.73 6.63
CA ILE A 815 23.68 15.46 7.23
C ILE A 815 22.56 14.89 6.36
N TYR A 816 22.77 13.68 5.85
CA TYR A 816 21.81 12.92 5.07
C TYR A 816 21.17 11.85 5.94
N PHE A 817 19.86 11.70 5.82
CA PHE A 817 19.15 10.53 6.34
C PHE A 817 18.99 9.52 5.21
N LEU A 818 19.32 8.27 5.51
CA LEU A 818 19.22 7.15 4.59
C LEU A 818 18.27 6.11 5.14
N SER A 819 17.42 5.59 4.26
CA SER A 819 16.56 4.45 4.56
C SER A 819 16.90 3.27 3.65
N PHE A 820 16.86 2.06 4.19
CA PHE A 820 16.97 0.83 3.40
C PHE A 820 15.60 0.20 3.30
N PHE A 821 15.21 -0.17 2.09
CA PHE A 821 13.99 -0.96 1.87
C PHE A 821 14.33 -2.15 0.99
N ASN A 822 14.05 -3.34 1.50
CA ASN A 822 14.34 -4.59 0.83
C ASN A 822 15.81 -4.73 0.38
N GLY A 823 16.78 -4.31 1.19
CA GLY A 823 18.20 -4.46 0.89
C GLY A 823 18.74 -3.44 -0.12
N LYS A 824 17.97 -2.39 -0.42
CA LYS A 824 18.39 -1.30 -1.31
C LYS A 824 18.25 0.03 -0.59
N LEU A 825 19.24 0.88 -0.77
CA LEU A 825 19.19 2.27 -0.34
C LEU A 825 18.04 3.00 -1.07
N ARG A 826 17.11 3.59 -0.32
CA ARG A 826 16.02 4.43 -0.83
C ARG A 826 16.08 5.81 -0.17
N LYS A 827 15.84 6.84 -0.99
CA LYS A 827 15.58 8.24 -0.63
C LYS A 827 16.64 8.87 0.28
N THR A 828 17.43 9.78 -0.28
CA THR A 828 18.37 10.61 0.48
C THR A 828 17.63 11.88 0.90
N ASP A 829 17.14 11.95 2.13
CA ASP A 829 16.56 13.18 2.63
C ASP A 829 17.68 14.03 3.25
N LEU A 830 17.86 15.24 2.72
CA LEU A 830 18.80 16.21 3.26
C LEU A 830 18.22 16.78 4.56
N ILE A 831 18.81 16.41 5.69
CA ILE A 831 18.29 16.80 7.01
C ILE A 831 18.67 18.23 7.34
N TYR A 832 19.93 18.62 7.06
CA TYR A 832 20.46 19.87 7.57
C TYR A 832 21.71 20.36 6.81
N GLU A 833 21.74 21.66 6.49
CA GLU A 833 22.93 22.39 6.03
C GLU A 833 23.68 22.96 7.23
N THR A 834 24.87 22.46 7.52
CA THR A 834 25.68 22.94 8.64
C THR A 834 26.61 24.08 8.22
N LYS A 835 26.68 25.14 9.04
CA LYS A 835 27.70 26.19 8.91
C LYS A 835 28.95 25.83 9.73
N ASN A 836 29.72 24.84 9.27
CA ASN A 836 31.03 24.39 9.81
C ASN A 836 31.04 23.41 11.02
N ASN A 837 30.46 22.21 10.89
CA ASN A 837 30.49 21.18 11.96
C ASN A 837 31.50 20.03 11.68
N LYS A 838 31.92 19.28 12.73
CA LYS A 838 32.88 18.15 12.61
C LYS A 838 32.49 16.86 13.37
N VAL A 839 31.45 16.85 14.21
CA VAL A 839 31.12 15.67 15.05
C VAL A 839 29.61 15.50 15.14
N ILE A 840 29.11 14.31 14.76
CA ILE A 840 27.69 13.93 14.73
C ILE A 840 27.54 12.60 15.48
N ASN A 841 26.53 12.47 16.34
CA ASN A 841 26.09 11.18 16.88
C ASN A 841 24.54 11.13 16.89
N SER A 842 23.91 10.01 16.53
CA SER A 842 22.45 9.95 16.31
C SER A 842 21.83 8.68 16.89
N VAL A 843 20.65 8.77 17.53
CA VAL A 843 19.91 7.64 18.12
C VAL A 843 18.39 7.82 17.94
N ILE A 844 17.67 6.72 17.68
CA ILE A 844 16.21 6.69 17.48
C ILE A 844 15.49 6.36 18.80
N ASP A 845 14.40 7.08 19.11
CA ASP A 845 13.41 6.67 20.12
C ASP A 845 12.36 5.81 19.43
N THR A 846 12.39 4.50 19.70
CA THR A 846 11.53 3.53 19.00
C THR A 846 10.09 3.51 19.50
N ASP A 847 9.82 4.03 20.69
CA ASP A 847 8.53 3.82 21.36
C ASP A 847 7.51 4.90 20.98
N ARG A 848 7.98 6.07 20.53
CA ARG A 848 7.14 7.18 20.05
C ARG A 848 7.19 7.43 18.54
N LYS A 849 7.99 6.65 17.80
CA LYS A 849 8.27 6.85 16.36
C LYS A 849 9.00 8.17 16.04
N ASP A 850 9.79 8.67 17.00
CA ASP A 850 10.55 9.91 16.86
C ASP A 850 12.06 9.64 16.71
N ILE A 851 12.71 10.35 15.78
CA ILE A 851 14.14 10.27 15.52
C ILE A 851 14.83 11.45 16.21
N TYR A 852 15.78 11.20 17.10
CA TYR A 852 16.57 12.23 17.75
C TYR A 852 18.01 12.29 17.19
N ILE A 853 18.49 13.49 16.88
CA ILE A 853 19.85 13.67 16.34
C ILE A 853 20.59 14.67 17.22
N ALA A 854 21.81 14.32 17.64
CA ALA A 854 22.69 15.17 18.43
C ALA A 854 23.96 15.56 17.66
N TRP A 855 24.34 16.83 17.68
CA TRP A 855 25.56 17.29 17.01
C TRP A 855 26.20 18.47 17.73
N LEU A 856 27.49 18.71 17.41
CA LEU A 856 28.23 19.87 17.90
C LEU A 856 28.30 20.98 16.84
N GLU A 857 27.92 22.21 17.22
CA GLU A 857 27.89 23.40 16.36
C GLU A 857 28.84 24.52 16.84
N GLY A 858 29.33 25.35 15.91
CA GLY A 858 30.06 26.61 16.18
C GLY A 858 31.54 26.61 15.75
N LYS A 859 32.16 27.80 15.66
CA LYS A 859 33.57 27.98 15.21
C LYS A 859 34.58 27.10 15.99
N ASN A 860 34.32 26.88 17.27
CA ASN A 860 35.13 26.03 18.15
C ASN A 860 34.56 24.62 18.35
N LYS A 861 33.37 24.32 17.79
CA LYS A 861 32.67 23.02 17.84
C LYS A 861 32.25 22.60 19.25
N ASN A 862 31.67 23.55 19.98
CA ASN A 862 31.52 23.48 21.43
C ASN A 862 30.07 23.52 21.92
N ILE A 863 29.07 23.64 21.03
CA ILE A 863 27.66 23.78 21.39
C ILE A 863 26.91 22.51 21.02
N LEU A 864 26.33 21.82 22.01
CA LEU A 864 25.48 20.66 21.77
C LEU A 864 24.08 21.07 21.31
N LYS A 865 23.64 20.46 20.21
CA LYS A 865 22.30 20.61 19.64
C LYS A 865 21.63 19.26 19.59
N VAL A 866 20.34 19.23 19.93
CA VAL A 866 19.48 18.05 19.83
C VAL A 866 18.18 18.46 19.13
N SER A 867 17.67 17.59 18.26
CA SER A 867 16.40 17.78 17.55
C SER A 867 15.66 16.46 17.46
N SER A 868 14.33 16.48 17.63
CA SER A 868 13.40 15.35 17.40
C SER A 868 12.74 15.46 16.02
N SER A 869 12.23 14.35 15.47
CA SER A 869 11.57 14.34 14.15
C SER A 869 10.04 14.50 14.15
N SER A 870 9.41 14.61 15.32
CA SER A 870 7.96 14.50 15.50
C SER A 870 7.12 15.56 14.77
N GLU A 871 7.70 16.73 14.46
CA GLU A 871 6.92 17.85 13.87
C GLU A 871 7.09 18.07 12.37
N TYR A 872 8.02 17.39 11.67
CA TYR A 872 8.40 17.82 10.30
C TYR A 872 8.64 16.70 9.28
N PHE A 873 7.96 15.56 9.43
CA PHE A 873 7.72 14.64 8.29
C PHE A 873 6.33 14.81 7.64
N GLY A 874 5.54 15.80 8.08
CA GLY A 874 4.24 16.16 7.51
C GLY A 874 4.25 17.56 6.87
N PHE A 875 3.76 17.66 5.65
CA PHE A 875 3.57 18.90 4.89
C PHE A 875 2.91 20.02 5.72
N ASN A 876 3.55 21.19 5.80
CA ASN A 876 3.06 22.38 6.51
C ASN A 876 1.73 22.87 5.90
N SER A 877 0.62 22.42 6.48
CA SER A 877 -0.75 22.55 5.93
C SER A 877 -1.36 23.94 6.15
N PHE A 878 -0.87 24.74 7.10
CA PHE A 878 -1.54 25.98 7.50
C PHE A 878 -1.28 27.16 6.54
N LYS A 879 -0.04 27.30 6.07
CA LYS A 879 0.33 28.37 5.11
C LYS A 879 -0.23 28.11 3.71
N ASN A 880 -0.28 26.84 3.32
CA ASN A 880 -0.92 26.40 2.08
C ASN A 880 -2.44 26.52 2.17
N GLN A 881 -3.07 26.25 3.31
CA GLN A 881 -4.49 26.52 3.49
C GLN A 881 -4.83 28.01 3.41
N PHE A 882 -3.97 28.91 3.93
CA PHE A 882 -4.19 30.36 3.78
C PHE A 882 -4.10 30.78 2.31
N LEU A 883 -3.04 30.40 1.58
CA LEU A 883 -2.88 30.73 0.16
C LEU A 883 -3.97 30.10 -0.72
N VAL A 884 -4.37 28.85 -0.45
CA VAL A 884 -5.47 28.18 -1.15
C VAL A 884 -6.81 28.84 -0.82
N ARG A 885 -7.06 29.23 0.43
CA ARG A 885 -8.27 29.97 0.84
C ARG A 885 -8.32 31.36 0.23
N SER A 886 -7.21 32.11 0.21
CA SER A 886 -7.11 33.43 -0.44
C SER A 886 -7.32 33.31 -1.95
N SER A 887 -6.74 32.29 -2.60
CA SER A 887 -6.97 32.04 -4.03
C SER A 887 -8.43 31.68 -4.31
N ARG A 888 -9.09 30.90 -3.43
CA ARG A 888 -10.52 30.57 -3.54
C ARG A 888 -11.42 31.78 -3.34
N ILE A 889 -11.07 32.71 -2.46
CA ILE A 889 -11.82 33.96 -2.26
C ILE A 889 -11.70 34.85 -3.50
N ILE A 890 -10.49 35.00 -4.06
CA ILE A 890 -10.27 35.76 -5.30
C ILE A 890 -10.96 35.10 -6.49
N GLN A 891 -10.91 33.76 -6.59
CA GLN A 891 -11.63 32.98 -7.59
C GLN A 891 -13.15 33.14 -7.47
N ASN A 892 -13.70 33.10 -6.26
CA ASN A 892 -15.14 33.26 -6.03
C ASN A 892 -15.61 34.70 -6.34
N LEU A 893 -14.79 35.71 -6.06
CA LEU A 893 -15.08 37.10 -6.44
C LEU A 893 -15.00 37.29 -7.97
N PHE A 894 -14.05 36.64 -8.64
CA PHE A 894 -13.92 36.67 -10.10
C PHE A 894 -15.04 35.86 -10.79
N LEU A 895 -15.44 34.72 -10.22
CA LEU A 895 -16.56 33.91 -10.69
C LEU A 895 -17.89 34.63 -10.46
N ALA A 896 -18.06 35.31 -9.33
CA ALA A 896 -19.21 36.18 -9.07
C ALA A 896 -19.26 37.33 -10.08
N PHE A 897 -18.12 37.93 -10.43
CA PHE A 897 -18.01 38.97 -11.46
C PHE A 897 -18.33 38.43 -12.86
N ILE A 898 -17.89 37.22 -13.21
CA ILE A 898 -18.24 36.53 -14.47
C ILE A 898 -19.73 36.10 -14.47
N VAL A 899 -20.30 35.69 -13.34
CA VAL A 899 -21.73 35.36 -13.23
C VAL A 899 -22.59 36.63 -13.35
N LEU A 900 -22.12 37.76 -12.80
CA LEU A 900 -22.75 39.06 -12.99
C LEU A 900 -22.69 39.50 -14.45
N LEU A 901 -21.52 39.35 -15.10
CA LEU A 901 -21.33 39.62 -16.53
C LEU A 901 -22.15 38.69 -17.42
N THR A 902 -22.30 37.41 -17.07
CA THR A 902 -23.09 36.45 -17.83
C THR A 902 -24.59 36.71 -17.66
N LYS A 903 -25.08 37.08 -16.48
CA LYS A 903 -26.48 37.56 -16.32
C LYS A 903 -26.75 38.83 -17.15
N ILE A 904 -25.77 39.73 -17.26
CA ILE A 904 -25.84 40.91 -18.13
C ILE A 904 -25.72 40.52 -19.63
N HIS A 905 -24.97 39.46 -19.97
CA HIS A 905 -24.77 38.95 -21.34
C HIS A 905 -25.97 38.19 -21.94
N TRP A 906 -27.04 37.90 -21.19
CA TRP A 906 -28.27 37.36 -21.80
C TRP A 906 -29.23 38.49 -22.21
N VAL A 907 -29.14 39.65 -21.53
CA VAL A 907 -29.95 40.83 -21.82
C VAL A 907 -29.35 41.61 -23.00
N ILE A 908 -28.03 41.77 -23.03
CA ILE A 908 -27.32 42.57 -24.05
C ILE A 908 -27.54 42.06 -25.49
N PRO A 909 -27.42 40.75 -25.82
CA PRO A 909 -27.65 40.24 -27.17
C PRO A 909 -29.10 40.35 -27.61
N GLY A 910 -30.06 40.15 -26.69
CA GLY A 910 -31.50 40.34 -26.97
C GLY A 910 -31.82 41.81 -27.29
N VAL A 911 -31.24 42.75 -26.52
CA VAL A 911 -31.37 44.19 -26.75
C VAL A 911 -30.64 44.62 -28.03
N LEU A 912 -29.43 44.11 -28.31
CA LEU A 912 -28.70 44.35 -29.55
C LEU A 912 -29.43 43.77 -30.76
N LEU A 913 -30.04 42.59 -30.66
CA LEU A 913 -30.88 42.00 -31.71
C LEU A 913 -32.13 42.85 -31.97
N LEU A 914 -32.76 43.38 -30.92
CA LEU A 914 -33.91 44.29 -31.06
C LEU A 914 -33.51 45.63 -31.69
N ILE A 915 -32.37 46.21 -31.30
CA ILE A 915 -31.82 47.44 -31.88
C ILE A 915 -31.43 47.22 -33.35
N LEU A 916 -30.71 46.14 -33.65
CA LEU A 916 -30.34 45.73 -35.01
C LEU A 916 -31.58 45.45 -35.86
N PHE A 917 -32.61 44.81 -35.31
CA PHE A 917 -33.89 44.59 -36.01
C PHE A 917 -34.61 45.90 -36.34
N LYS A 918 -34.62 46.87 -35.42
CA LYS A 918 -35.18 48.21 -35.64
C LYS A 918 -34.41 48.97 -36.73
N ILE A 919 -33.08 48.83 -36.76
CA ILE A 919 -32.20 49.41 -37.79
C ILE A 919 -32.39 48.73 -39.16
N PHE A 920 -32.51 47.40 -39.20
CA PHE A 920 -32.68 46.65 -40.45
C PHE A 920 -34.08 46.75 -41.04
N LYS A 921 -35.12 46.94 -40.21
CA LYS A 921 -36.49 47.24 -40.67
C LYS A 921 -36.58 48.62 -41.34
N LYS A 922 -35.79 49.60 -40.89
CA LYS A 922 -35.78 50.97 -41.45
C LYS A 922 -35.06 51.10 -42.80
N ASN A 923 -34.24 50.11 -43.18
CA ASN A 923 -33.38 50.14 -44.37
C ASN A 923 -33.68 49.01 -45.39
N GLU A 924 -34.88 48.41 -45.37
CA GLU A 924 -35.33 47.32 -46.26
C GLU A 924 -34.39 46.09 -46.38
N TRP A 925 -33.45 45.93 -45.46
CA TRP A 925 -32.39 44.90 -45.54
C TRP A 925 -32.89 43.47 -45.29
N LEU A 926 -34.09 43.32 -44.72
CA LEU A 926 -34.70 42.04 -44.37
C LEU A 926 -35.16 41.23 -45.60
N ALA A 927 -35.25 41.84 -46.78
CA ALA A 927 -35.69 41.17 -48.01
C ALA A 927 -34.68 40.10 -48.52
N ASN A 928 -33.43 40.12 -48.09
CA ASN A 928 -32.36 39.31 -48.70
C ASN A 928 -31.89 38.09 -47.90
N GLY A 929 -32.60 37.67 -46.84
CA GLY A 929 -32.36 36.42 -46.09
C GLY A 929 -31.02 36.31 -45.33
N LYS A 930 -30.02 37.14 -45.65
CA LYS A 930 -28.65 37.09 -45.09
C LYS A 930 -28.56 37.53 -43.62
N ALA A 931 -29.45 38.42 -43.17
CA ALA A 931 -29.49 38.87 -41.76
C ALA A 931 -29.91 37.75 -40.80
N ILE A 932 -30.76 36.82 -41.26
CA ILE A 932 -31.24 35.67 -40.48
C ILE A 932 -30.11 34.66 -40.24
N TYR A 933 -29.25 34.45 -41.25
CA TYR A 933 -28.07 33.59 -41.13
C TYR A 933 -27.05 34.12 -40.12
N ILE A 934 -26.87 35.45 -40.06
CA ILE A 934 -25.95 36.08 -39.11
C ILE A 934 -26.49 35.94 -37.67
N ALA A 935 -27.79 36.17 -37.46
CA ALA A 935 -28.42 35.98 -36.16
C ALA A 935 -28.38 34.52 -35.67
N ALA A 936 -28.67 33.56 -36.56
CA ALA A 936 -28.61 32.13 -36.24
C ALA A 936 -27.17 31.66 -35.97
N SER A 937 -26.19 32.16 -36.73
CA SER A 937 -24.77 31.84 -36.51
C SER A 937 -24.23 32.43 -35.22
N ILE A 938 -24.62 33.67 -34.86
CA ILE A 938 -24.24 34.29 -33.59
C ILE A 938 -24.83 33.51 -32.41
N ASN A 939 -26.09 33.07 -32.49
CA ASN A 939 -26.72 32.28 -31.45
C ASN A 939 -26.06 30.89 -31.31
N PHE A 940 -25.74 30.23 -32.43
CA PHE A 940 -25.04 28.95 -32.45
C PHE A 940 -23.62 29.04 -31.88
N ILE A 941 -22.88 30.10 -32.23
CA ILE A 941 -21.52 30.35 -31.70
C ILE A 941 -21.58 30.67 -30.20
N SER A 942 -22.58 31.43 -29.75
CA SER A 942 -22.79 31.74 -28.32
C SER A 942 -23.08 30.47 -27.51
N GLN A 943 -23.91 29.57 -28.03
CA GLN A 943 -24.19 28.28 -27.38
C GLN A 943 -22.97 27.35 -27.32
N ILE A 944 -22.15 27.30 -28.37
CA ILE A 944 -20.89 26.53 -28.39
C ILE A 944 -19.86 27.10 -27.41
N ALA A 945 -19.73 28.43 -27.33
CA ALA A 945 -18.78 29.09 -26.43
C ALA A 945 -19.11 28.85 -24.95
N THR A 946 -20.38 28.67 -24.61
CA THR A 946 -20.84 28.48 -23.23
C THR A 946 -20.56 27.07 -22.68
N PHE A 947 -20.35 26.06 -23.54
CA PHE A 947 -20.26 24.64 -23.12
C PHE A 947 -18.86 24.02 -23.14
N LYS A 948 -17.80 24.80 -23.40
CA LYS A 948 -16.41 24.31 -23.36
C LYS A 948 -15.80 24.25 -21.95
N MET A 949 -16.62 24.11 -20.91
CA MET A 949 -16.23 23.76 -19.54
C MET A 949 -16.82 22.41 -19.05
N PRO A 950 -16.54 21.24 -19.69
CA PRO A 950 -17.03 19.96 -19.17
C PRO A 950 -16.24 19.47 -17.95
N SER A 951 -14.97 19.85 -17.82
CA SER A 951 -14.08 19.37 -16.74
C SER A 951 -14.33 20.04 -15.39
N LEU A 952 -14.98 21.21 -15.36
CA LEU A 952 -15.21 21.99 -14.14
C LEU A 952 -16.49 21.60 -13.38
N ILE A 953 -17.41 20.83 -13.97
CA ILE A 953 -18.76 20.59 -13.40
C ILE A 953 -19.17 19.09 -13.40
N GLY A 954 -18.37 18.18 -13.96
CA GLY A 954 -18.61 16.74 -13.83
C GLY A 954 -19.83 16.20 -14.60
N MET A 955 -20.09 16.70 -15.81
CA MET A 955 -21.18 16.19 -16.65
C MET A 955 -20.84 14.90 -17.40
N ARG A 956 -21.82 13.98 -17.50
CA ARG A 956 -21.74 12.76 -18.33
C ARG A 956 -22.08 13.02 -19.81
N TYR A 957 -21.65 12.08 -20.66
CA TYR A 957 -21.72 12.11 -22.13
C TYR A 957 -23.14 12.32 -22.70
N GLU A 958 -24.20 12.01 -21.95
CA GLU A 958 -25.59 12.12 -22.42
C GLU A 958 -25.99 13.57 -22.78
N SER A 959 -25.43 14.58 -22.10
CA SER A 959 -25.71 16.01 -22.34
C SER A 959 -25.23 16.50 -23.71
N ILE A 960 -24.14 15.92 -24.21
CA ILE A 960 -23.56 16.24 -25.53
C ILE A 960 -24.47 15.69 -26.63
N VAL A 961 -25.03 14.49 -26.43
CA VAL A 961 -25.93 13.82 -27.39
C VAL A 961 -27.24 14.58 -27.52
N VAL A 962 -27.85 15.01 -26.42
CA VAL A 962 -29.10 15.81 -26.45
C VAL A 962 -28.90 17.13 -27.20
N THR A 963 -27.76 17.80 -27.01
CA THR A 963 -27.45 19.07 -27.67
C THR A 963 -27.13 18.90 -29.15
N PHE A 964 -26.47 17.79 -29.52
CA PHE A 964 -26.25 17.42 -30.92
C PHE A 964 -27.58 17.14 -31.65
N PHE A 965 -28.52 16.48 -30.98
CA PHE A 965 -29.88 16.27 -31.49
C PHE A 965 -30.65 17.60 -31.65
N ILE A 966 -30.56 18.51 -30.67
CA ILE A 966 -31.17 19.85 -30.76
C ILE A 966 -30.58 20.65 -31.94
N GLY A 967 -29.26 20.55 -32.16
CA GLY A 967 -28.58 21.16 -33.31
C GLY A 967 -29.05 20.61 -34.65
N ILE A 968 -29.22 19.29 -34.76
CA ILE A 968 -29.74 18.62 -35.96
C ILE A 968 -31.20 19.00 -36.22
N ILE A 969 -32.05 19.04 -35.18
CA ILE A 969 -33.46 19.43 -35.29
C ILE A 969 -33.58 20.90 -35.72
N THR A 970 -32.74 21.79 -35.16
CA THR A 970 -32.69 23.21 -35.54
C THR A 970 -32.28 23.38 -37.00
N LEU A 971 -31.27 22.62 -37.45
CA LEU A 971 -30.84 22.61 -38.84
C LEU A 971 -31.94 22.05 -39.76
N GLY A 972 -32.63 20.99 -39.32
CA GLY A 972 -33.78 20.39 -40.00
C GLY A 972 -34.94 21.36 -40.18
N LEU A 973 -35.28 22.15 -39.16
CA LEU A 973 -36.33 23.18 -39.21
C LEU A 973 -35.96 24.35 -40.14
N VAL A 974 -34.69 24.76 -40.16
CA VAL A 974 -34.16 25.76 -41.11
C VAL A 974 -34.25 25.26 -42.55
N LEU A 975 -33.96 23.97 -42.78
CA LEU A 975 -34.10 23.34 -44.10
C LEU A 975 -35.58 23.14 -44.49
N PHE A 976 -36.45 22.79 -43.55
CA PHE A 976 -37.90 22.63 -43.77
C PHE A 976 -38.59 23.96 -44.11
N TYR A 977 -38.22 25.07 -43.45
CA TYR A 977 -38.69 26.41 -43.81
C TYR A 977 -38.32 26.82 -45.25
N ARG A 978 -37.17 26.34 -45.74
CA ARG A 978 -36.73 26.55 -47.12
C ARG A 978 -37.56 25.75 -48.14
N TYR A 979 -38.12 24.61 -47.72
CA TYR A 979 -38.97 23.74 -48.54
C TYR A 979 -40.41 24.27 -48.67
N GLU A 980 -40.99 24.80 -47.59
CA GLU A 980 -42.40 25.23 -47.52
C GLU A 980 -42.73 26.62 -48.14
N LYS A 981 -41.79 27.28 -48.85
CA LYS A 981 -41.99 28.61 -49.47
C LYS A 981 -42.79 29.62 -48.60
N GLY A 982 -42.46 29.71 -47.31
CA GLY A 982 -42.87 30.83 -46.46
C GLY A 982 -44.33 30.87 -46.00
N LYS A 983 -45.07 29.74 -45.96
CA LYS A 983 -46.47 29.73 -45.49
C LYS A 983 -46.66 29.86 -43.96
N VAL A 984 -45.63 29.64 -43.15
CA VAL A 984 -45.64 29.92 -41.71
C VAL A 984 -44.42 30.77 -41.35
N SER A 985 -44.59 31.86 -40.59
CA SER A 985 -43.45 32.73 -40.26
C SER A 985 -42.43 31.98 -39.41
N PHE A 986 -41.20 31.85 -39.92
CA PHE A 986 -40.05 31.25 -39.22
C PHE A 986 -39.88 31.81 -37.80
N LEU A 987 -40.26 33.07 -37.61
CA LEU A 987 -40.23 33.77 -36.33
C LEU A 987 -41.15 33.13 -35.28
N ARG A 988 -42.35 32.65 -35.64
CA ARG A 988 -43.25 31.97 -34.69
C ARG A 988 -42.70 30.60 -34.28
N LEU A 989 -42.20 29.82 -35.25
CA LEU A 989 -41.56 28.53 -34.99
C LEU A 989 -40.29 28.68 -34.13
N PHE A 990 -39.48 29.71 -34.40
CA PHE A 990 -38.26 29.99 -33.64
C PHE A 990 -38.56 30.47 -32.20
N ILE A 991 -39.59 31.30 -32.02
CA ILE A 991 -40.02 31.76 -30.68
C ILE A 991 -40.58 30.59 -29.86
N ILE A 992 -41.46 29.78 -30.44
CA ILE A 992 -42.01 28.58 -29.77
C ILE A 992 -40.88 27.62 -29.39
N PHE A 993 -39.91 27.40 -30.28
CA PHE A 993 -38.77 26.53 -30.03
C PHE A 993 -37.83 27.07 -28.94
N THR A 994 -37.59 28.39 -28.91
CA THR A 994 -36.77 29.04 -27.87
C THR A 994 -37.44 28.94 -26.51
N ILE A 995 -38.78 29.12 -26.44
CA ILE A 995 -39.56 28.97 -25.22
C ILE A 995 -39.55 27.51 -24.72
N ILE A 996 -39.74 26.54 -25.62
CA ILE A 996 -39.65 25.11 -25.27
C ILE A 996 -38.26 24.76 -24.75
N ASN A 997 -37.18 25.25 -25.37
CA ASN A 997 -35.82 25.05 -24.89
C ASN A 997 -35.58 25.68 -23.51
N MET A 998 -36.09 26.90 -23.27
CA MET A 998 -35.97 27.54 -21.96
C MET A 998 -36.72 26.75 -20.88
N ILE A 999 -37.92 26.23 -21.18
CA ILE A 999 -38.68 25.37 -20.26
C ILE A 999 -37.94 24.05 -20.02
N PHE A 1000 -37.43 23.39 -21.05
CA PHE A 1000 -36.73 22.11 -20.95
C PHE A 1000 -35.44 22.22 -20.13
N ILE A 1001 -34.64 23.28 -20.36
CA ILE A 1001 -33.41 23.54 -19.59
C ILE A 1001 -33.74 23.90 -18.13
N SER A 1002 -34.78 24.71 -17.89
CA SER A 1002 -35.14 25.09 -16.51
C SER A 1002 -35.78 23.96 -15.71
N THR A 1003 -36.54 23.06 -16.33
CA THR A 1003 -37.25 21.96 -15.63
C THR A 1003 -36.40 20.70 -15.44
N LEU A 1004 -35.52 20.34 -16.37
CA LEU A 1004 -34.70 19.12 -16.26
C LEU A 1004 -33.30 19.37 -15.68
N TYR A 1005 -32.73 20.55 -15.88
CA TYR A 1005 -31.32 20.81 -15.57
C TYR A 1005 -31.11 21.43 -14.18
N ALA A 1006 -31.97 22.37 -13.78
CA ALA A 1006 -31.85 23.07 -12.50
C ALA A 1006 -32.00 22.17 -11.25
N PRO A 1007 -32.89 21.15 -11.22
CA PRO A 1007 -32.98 20.24 -10.08
C PRO A 1007 -31.75 19.32 -9.95
N TYR A 1008 -31.12 18.96 -11.08
CA TYR A 1008 -29.99 18.03 -11.11
C TYR A 1008 -28.70 18.67 -10.57
N THR A 1009 -28.42 19.93 -10.92
CA THR A 1009 -27.29 20.70 -10.37
C THR A 1009 -27.50 21.06 -8.90
N LEU A 1010 -28.74 21.32 -8.48
CA LEU A 1010 -29.04 21.58 -7.07
C LEU A 1010 -28.85 20.32 -6.22
N LYS A 1011 -29.31 19.16 -6.72
CA LYS A 1011 -29.15 17.86 -6.05
C LYS A 1011 -27.69 17.41 -5.98
N ASP A 1012 -26.91 17.54 -7.07
CA ASP A 1012 -25.48 17.19 -7.08
C ASP A 1012 -24.65 18.16 -6.20
N GLY A 1013 -25.04 19.44 -6.15
CA GLY A 1013 -24.46 20.42 -5.24
C GLY A 1013 -24.73 20.11 -3.76
N LEU A 1014 -25.97 19.72 -3.43
CA LEU A 1014 -26.38 19.31 -2.08
C LEU A 1014 -25.73 17.97 -1.66
N GLU A 1015 -25.63 16.99 -2.56
CA GLU A 1015 -24.94 15.72 -2.30
C GLU A 1015 -23.44 15.91 -2.08
N ARG A 1016 -22.81 16.88 -2.75
CA ARG A 1016 -21.40 17.23 -2.52
C ARG A 1016 -21.18 17.93 -1.18
N LEU A 1017 -22.08 18.82 -0.78
CA LEU A 1017 -22.04 19.47 0.53
C LEU A 1017 -22.20 18.43 1.67
N ASN A 1018 -23.15 17.50 1.54
CA ASN A 1018 -23.35 16.42 2.53
C ASN A 1018 -22.16 15.45 2.62
N ARG A 1019 -21.43 15.19 1.53
CA ARG A 1019 -20.21 14.34 1.57
C ARG A 1019 -19.06 14.98 2.34
N THR A 1020 -19.00 16.30 2.40
CA THR A 1020 -17.99 17.03 3.21
C THR A 1020 -18.34 17.07 4.70
N GLU A 1021 -19.62 16.96 5.08
CA GLU A 1021 -20.05 16.98 6.49
C GLU A 1021 -19.98 15.60 7.19
N MET A 1022 -19.71 14.51 6.45
CA MET A 1022 -19.65 13.16 7.02
C MET A 1022 -18.36 12.82 7.77
N PHE A 1023 -17.39 13.74 7.88
CA PHE A 1023 -16.03 13.42 8.34
C PHE A 1023 -15.55 14.08 9.63
N ASN A 1024 -16.41 14.75 10.42
CA ASN A 1024 -16.06 15.15 11.79
C ASN A 1024 -17.33 15.34 12.63
N LYS A 1025 -17.63 14.40 13.54
CA LYS A 1025 -18.75 14.51 14.49
C LYS A 1025 -18.35 14.51 15.96
N GLU A 1026 -17.06 14.34 16.29
CA GLU A 1026 -16.60 14.30 17.69
C GLU A 1026 -15.88 15.58 18.16
N GLU A 1027 -15.68 16.59 17.30
CA GLU A 1027 -14.99 17.83 17.69
C GLU A 1027 -15.70 19.11 17.18
N TYR A 1028 -17.03 19.09 17.12
CA TYR A 1028 -17.86 20.29 16.92
C TYR A 1028 -18.98 20.40 17.96
#